data_AF-A0A1C6FAT2-F1
#
_entry.id   AF-A0A1C6FAT2-F1
#
_cell.length_a   1.000
_cell.length_b   1.000
_cell.length_c   1.000
_cell.angle_alpha   90.00
_cell.angle_beta   90.00
_cell.angle_gamma   90.00
#
_symmetry.space_group_name_H-M   'P 1'
#
loop_
_entity.id
_entity.type
_entity.pdbx_description
1 polymer ?
#
loop_
_entity_poly.entity_id
_entity_poly.type
_entity_poly.pdbx_seq_one_letter_code
_entity_poly.pdbx_strand_id
1 'polypeptide(L)'
;MKKMMKVLWKKGFLSFVLTVSFLAGAIAPGGYVRAAAPAAIPATLSLKEATGVCSGSATAFNVNSTSFESSKLKFYREMLDGVHEKNNASTKQNAPKATAAEDWFSVAYMLHQKRGKQSSTSNYNSRMEAMRYVTIAEYNNTNKISNNEYKNGYNWYIHRSGLNYSSSLSGANTDIRKKLYDYYLAQHTSSSNKKGWNSGSQSATNSFSALTDTTNRDVFWSVLSLNRTDGDKRRNGHGSALIAVFYDFKISPVLQEDKGTTYIRQRNDGSDRKDSFVSSITNNSPQNVNAEYTGSTENTVSHTSNINGSSSYTMGHSVTVGTNVNFGAFASGSIDYTFDYSNTVEKGWSKEESVSKTERKEDKSSISLPAYSAIMMKRTTSDSEEVTTYNCPVLLTYKVMLLEHILNASNDEAGADTATLGVFGSDSISAREDLKVYLTDNINIKDTNRNITWSELQSNSDTKNAFQYAKSNTALYIPMSSAGATYSVNLKTINVTYDGLISTQPLSKIETTASDLNLLTGNSLTISNIRVKGINKAGTDYIGFNQDKGHWIITSADGKEDVSGNIASLSQSRSGKVTLNAHKPGTVYLEYVIDENCYATASAPMAYMTNRQLASTAILKVTIAAKKTAVPTPEATKLGSVKAAKRSIALTWKKITSKVQKKRIKGYQIQYSTKRSFKKAKTKNVNGYKKTRVTLKKLKAKKKYYIRVRTILKINGKTYYSKWSKIKSVKTK
;
A
#
# COMPACT_ATOMS: atom_id res chain seq x y z
N MET A 1 -6.35 -40.64 32.71
CA MET A 1 -6.89 -41.44 31.58
C MET A 1 -8.24 -40.88 31.22
N LYS A 2 -8.43 -40.46 29.95
CA LYS A 2 -9.71 -40.48 29.19
C LYS A 2 -10.83 -39.59 29.76
N LYS A 3 -11.50 -38.71 29.02
CA LYS A 3 -11.71 -38.54 27.57
C LYS A 3 -12.49 -37.21 27.46
N MET A 4 -12.11 -36.31 26.55
CA MET A 4 -12.82 -36.08 25.27
C MET A 4 -14.32 -35.75 25.45
N MET A 5 -14.70 -34.49 25.26
CA MET A 5 -15.12 -33.87 23.98
C MET A 5 -16.63 -33.98 23.72
N LYS A 6 -17.18 -32.86 23.18
CA LYS A 6 -18.45 -32.72 22.43
C LYS A 6 -19.72 -32.67 23.31
N VAL A 7 -20.70 -31.78 23.13
CA VAL A 7 -21.09 -31.01 21.93
C VAL A 7 -22.24 -30.03 22.29
N LEU A 8 -22.20 -28.81 21.71
CA LEU A 8 -23.30 -27.88 21.28
C LEU A 8 -24.38 -27.49 22.32
N TRP A 9 -24.86 -26.25 22.46
CA TRP A 9 -25.24 -25.25 21.44
C TRP A 9 -25.59 -23.91 22.16
N LYS A 10 -25.12 -22.77 21.67
CA LYS A 10 -25.87 -21.71 20.95
C LYS A 10 -26.50 -20.57 21.78
N LYS A 11 -26.08 -19.38 21.32
CA LYS A 11 -26.82 -18.11 21.18
C LYS A 11 -27.15 -17.32 22.45
N GLY A 12 -26.44 -16.21 22.59
CA GLY A 12 -26.81 -15.09 23.46
C GLY A 12 -26.11 -13.81 23.00
N PHE A 13 -26.80 -13.08 22.13
CA PHE A 13 -26.57 -11.70 21.72
C PHE A 13 -26.06 -10.81 22.87
N LEU A 14 -24.98 -10.04 22.68
CA LEU A 14 -24.81 -8.78 23.42
C LEU A 14 -24.14 -7.72 22.53
N SER A 15 -24.88 -6.63 22.36
CA SER A 15 -24.58 -5.42 21.60
C SER A 15 -23.34 -4.71 22.16
N PHE A 16 -22.43 -4.26 21.29
CA PHE A 16 -21.43 -3.25 21.63
C PHE A 16 -21.64 -2.03 20.74
N VAL A 17 -22.09 -0.94 21.36
CA VAL A 17 -22.24 0.38 20.74
C VAL A 17 -20.84 0.97 20.55
N LEU A 18 -20.44 1.22 19.30
CA LEU A 18 -19.17 1.87 18.96
C LEU A 18 -19.36 3.39 18.98
N THR A 19 -18.95 4.06 20.06
CA THR A 19 -18.76 5.51 20.08
C THR A 19 -17.45 5.85 19.37
N VAL A 20 -17.54 6.37 18.15
CA VAL A 20 -16.41 6.90 17.37
C VAL A 20 -16.04 8.27 17.92
N SER A 21 -14.86 8.40 18.52
CA SER A 21 -14.23 9.70 18.77
C SER A 21 -13.20 9.96 17.67
N PHE A 22 -13.49 10.94 16.79
CA PHE A 22 -12.53 11.48 15.84
C PHE A 22 -11.53 12.36 16.58
N LEU A 23 -10.26 11.95 16.65
CA LEU A 23 -9.15 12.85 16.97
C LEU A 23 -8.48 13.24 15.64
N ALA A 24 -8.70 14.49 15.24
CA ALA A 24 -8.07 15.08 14.06
C ALA A 24 -6.58 15.31 14.33
N GLY A 25 -5.73 14.46 13.75
CA GLY A 25 -4.29 14.69 13.64
C GLY A 25 -4.01 15.56 12.42
N ALA A 26 -3.51 16.77 12.66
CA ALA A 26 -3.11 17.72 11.62
C ALA A 26 -1.97 17.17 10.75
N ILE A 27 -2.13 17.25 9.44
CA ILE A 27 -1.08 17.00 8.44
C ILE A 27 -0.17 18.23 8.43
N ALA A 28 1.09 18.08 8.85
CA ALA A 28 2.14 19.06 8.59
C ALA A 28 2.87 18.68 7.29
N PRO A 29 2.99 19.57 6.29
CA PRO A 29 3.74 19.29 5.08
C PRO A 29 5.23 19.59 5.27
N GLY A 30 6.08 18.72 4.72
CA GLY A 30 7.44 19.07 4.33
C GLY A 30 8.48 19.17 5.46
N GLY A 31 8.96 18.02 5.92
CA GLY A 31 10.24 17.91 6.60
C GLY A 31 10.96 16.67 6.10
N TYR A 32 12.08 16.82 5.40
CA TYR A 32 12.98 15.70 5.12
C TYR A 32 13.50 15.17 6.45
N VAL A 33 12.85 14.14 7.00
CA VAL A 33 13.38 13.37 8.12
C VAL A 33 14.59 12.64 7.58
N ARG A 34 15.79 13.05 8.00
CA ARG A 34 17.03 12.32 7.74
C ARG A 34 16.83 10.93 8.34
N ALA A 35 16.79 9.90 7.50
CA ALA A 35 16.66 8.52 7.94
C ALA A 35 17.71 8.24 9.03
N ALA A 36 17.26 7.82 10.22
CA ALA A 36 18.16 7.33 11.26
C ALA A 36 18.96 6.16 10.69
N ALA A 37 20.26 6.05 10.94
CA ALA A 37 21.03 4.90 10.49
C ALA A 37 20.48 3.62 11.14
N PRO A 38 20.51 2.45 10.46
CA PRO A 38 20.03 1.21 11.05
C PRO A 38 20.82 0.91 12.32
N ALA A 39 20.19 0.24 13.29
CA ALA A 39 20.87 -0.18 14.51
C ALA A 39 22.14 -0.98 14.20
N ALA A 40 23.21 -0.75 14.98
CA ALA A 40 24.45 -1.50 14.83
C ALA A 40 24.21 -2.99 15.12
N ILE A 41 24.71 -3.86 14.25
CA ILE A 41 24.61 -5.31 14.43
C ILE A 41 25.50 -5.72 15.61
N PRO A 42 24.98 -6.46 16.59
CA PRO A 42 25.76 -6.87 17.76
C PRO A 42 26.91 -7.80 17.36
N ALA A 43 27.94 -7.86 18.22
CA ALA A 43 29.12 -8.70 17.99
C ALA A 43 28.77 -10.21 17.88
N THR A 44 27.70 -10.64 18.53
CA THR A 44 27.18 -12.01 18.45
C THR A 44 25.64 -12.02 18.38
N LEU A 45 25.09 -13.04 17.73
CA LEU A 45 23.65 -13.32 17.65
C LEU A 45 23.38 -14.80 17.95
N SER A 46 22.50 -15.09 18.92
CA SER A 46 22.06 -16.45 19.20
C SER A 46 20.96 -16.88 18.22
N LEU A 47 21.17 -17.99 17.51
CA LEU A 47 20.27 -18.47 16.46
C LEU A 47 19.19 -19.37 17.06
N LYS A 48 17.90 -19.09 16.79
CA LYS A 48 16.78 -19.86 17.33
C LYS A 48 16.22 -20.88 16.35
N GLU A 49 15.98 -20.49 15.11
CA GLU A 49 15.28 -21.33 14.12
C GLU A 49 15.90 -21.18 12.73
N ALA A 50 16.31 -22.31 12.14
CA ALA A 50 16.54 -22.49 10.71
C ALA A 50 16.72 -23.97 10.36
N THR A 51 16.00 -24.44 9.34
CA THR A 51 16.35 -25.68 8.67
C THR A 51 17.54 -25.41 7.73
N GLY A 52 18.54 -26.30 7.72
CA GLY A 52 19.65 -26.24 6.75
C GLY A 52 20.82 -25.31 7.09
N VAL A 53 20.70 -24.45 8.10
CA VAL A 53 21.80 -23.68 8.69
C VAL A 53 21.87 -24.01 10.16
N CYS A 54 23.07 -24.19 10.71
CA CYS A 54 23.23 -24.69 12.07
C CYS A 54 22.51 -23.79 13.09
N SER A 55 21.32 -24.21 13.54
CA SER A 55 20.39 -23.40 14.33
C SER A 55 20.03 -24.11 15.63
N GLY A 56 19.54 -23.37 16.62
CA GLY A 56 19.31 -23.90 17.97
C GLY A 56 20.63 -24.05 18.73
N SER A 57 20.85 -23.20 19.73
CA SER A 57 22.08 -23.06 20.54
C SER A 57 23.36 -22.63 19.80
N ALA A 58 23.32 -22.49 18.47
CA ALA A 58 24.41 -21.92 17.69
C ALA A 58 24.50 -20.40 17.86
N THR A 59 25.72 -19.87 17.78
CA THR A 59 26.02 -18.44 17.89
C THR A 59 26.69 -17.95 16.61
N ALA A 60 26.05 -17.01 15.94
CA ALA A 60 26.65 -16.25 14.87
C ALA A 60 27.55 -15.17 15.46
N PHE A 61 28.78 -15.02 14.97
CA PHE A 61 29.72 -13.99 15.43
C PHE A 61 30.10 -13.08 14.28
N ASN A 62 30.13 -11.78 14.54
CA ASN A 62 30.41 -10.77 13.52
C ASN A 62 31.91 -10.73 13.21
N VAL A 63 32.27 -11.03 11.96
CA VAL A 63 33.63 -10.99 11.41
C VAL A 63 34.06 -9.55 11.09
N ASN A 64 33.12 -8.59 11.06
CA ASN A 64 33.34 -7.21 10.65
C ASN A 64 33.94 -7.11 9.23
N SER A 65 33.50 -7.99 8.33
CA SER A 65 33.92 -7.95 6.92
C SER A 65 33.45 -6.65 6.27
N THR A 66 34.37 -5.92 5.65
CA THR A 66 34.07 -4.74 4.82
C THR A 66 33.98 -5.09 3.34
N SER A 67 34.18 -6.37 2.99
CA SER A 67 34.40 -6.79 1.60
C SER A 67 33.16 -7.32 0.92
N PHE A 68 32.02 -7.45 1.62
CA PHE A 68 30.78 -8.04 1.11
C PHE A 68 30.33 -7.44 -0.24
N GLU A 69 30.28 -6.12 -0.34
CA GLU A 69 29.91 -5.40 -1.57
C GLU A 69 31.03 -5.35 -2.62
N SER A 70 32.29 -5.36 -2.17
CA SER A 70 33.45 -5.04 -3.02
C SER A 70 34.10 -6.25 -3.70
N SER A 71 34.08 -7.43 -3.05
CA SER A 71 34.79 -8.61 -3.54
C SER A 71 34.31 -9.89 -2.85
N LYS A 72 33.65 -10.75 -3.64
CA LYS A 72 33.21 -12.10 -3.24
C LYS A 72 34.33 -12.95 -2.64
N LEU A 73 35.45 -13.02 -3.34
CA LEU A 73 36.60 -13.83 -2.93
C LEU A 73 37.22 -13.35 -1.63
N LYS A 74 37.37 -12.03 -1.48
CA LYS A 74 37.89 -11.43 -0.25
C LYS A 74 36.90 -11.61 0.90
N PHE A 75 35.60 -11.49 0.64
CA PHE A 75 34.55 -11.76 1.62
C PHE A 75 34.60 -13.20 2.14
N TYR A 76 34.64 -14.22 1.27
CA TYR A 76 34.75 -15.62 1.70
C TYR A 76 36.00 -15.89 2.52
N ARG A 77 37.15 -15.32 2.12
CA ARG A 77 38.39 -15.41 2.89
C ARG A 77 38.24 -14.81 4.28
N GLU A 78 37.75 -13.57 4.38
CA GLU A 78 37.56 -12.89 5.67
C GLU A 78 36.63 -13.70 6.59
N MET A 79 35.54 -14.24 6.06
CA MET A 79 34.59 -15.06 6.82
C MET A 79 35.21 -16.37 7.32
N LEU A 80 36.05 -17.04 6.52
CA LEU A 80 36.76 -18.27 6.92
C LEU A 80 37.93 -18.00 7.87
N ASP A 81 38.60 -16.85 7.74
CA ASP A 81 39.67 -16.40 8.64
C ASP A 81 39.11 -15.73 9.92
N GLY A 82 37.79 -15.55 10.01
CA GLY A 82 37.11 -14.97 11.16
C GLY A 82 37.38 -15.72 12.47
N VAL A 83 37.55 -14.96 13.55
CA VAL A 83 37.94 -15.48 14.87
C VAL A 83 36.87 -15.13 15.90
N HIS A 84 36.52 -16.07 16.78
CA HIS A 84 35.58 -15.88 17.90
C HIS A 84 36.20 -16.31 19.24
N GLU A 85 35.57 -15.91 20.34
CA GLU A 85 35.93 -16.39 21.68
C GLU A 85 35.55 -17.85 21.87
N LYS A 86 36.55 -18.70 22.12
CA LYS A 86 36.37 -20.15 22.18
C LYS A 86 36.31 -20.63 23.61
N ASN A 87 35.38 -21.54 23.88
CA ASN A 87 35.34 -22.25 25.15
C ASN A 87 36.35 -23.40 25.09
N ASN A 88 37.35 -23.32 25.98
CA ASN A 88 38.46 -24.23 26.25
C ASN A 88 38.44 -25.62 25.58
N ALA A 89 39.53 -25.94 24.88
CA ALA A 89 40.10 -27.30 24.89
C ALA A 89 41.64 -27.34 25.01
N SER A 90 42.28 -26.20 25.31
CA SER A 90 43.73 -26.09 25.54
C SER A 90 43.98 -25.80 27.01
N THR A 91 44.88 -26.54 27.64
CA THR A 91 45.36 -26.32 29.02
C THR A 91 46.30 -25.12 29.15
N LYS A 92 46.57 -24.36 28.07
CA LYS A 92 47.41 -23.16 28.10
C LYS A 92 46.57 -21.89 28.17
N GLN A 93 46.67 -21.18 29.28
CA GLN A 93 46.21 -19.80 29.43
C GLN A 93 46.81 -18.94 28.30
N ASN A 94 45.97 -18.14 27.61
CA ASN A 94 46.36 -17.25 26.50
C ASN A 94 46.69 -17.92 25.15
N ALA A 95 46.29 -19.17 24.91
CA ALA A 95 46.40 -19.75 23.56
C ALA A 95 45.59 -18.90 22.54
N PRO A 96 46.18 -18.53 21.39
CA PRO A 96 45.51 -17.74 20.37
C PRO A 96 44.26 -18.44 19.83
N LYS A 97 43.25 -17.63 19.51
CA LYS A 97 41.95 -18.10 19.04
C LYS A 97 42.11 -18.58 17.58
N ALA A 98 41.76 -19.84 17.31
CA ALA A 98 41.79 -20.38 15.94
C ALA A 98 40.73 -19.71 15.03
N THR A 99 40.93 -19.73 13.72
CA THR A 99 39.93 -19.22 12.75
C THR A 99 38.77 -20.20 12.55
N ALA A 100 37.71 -19.74 11.88
CA ALA A 100 36.57 -20.57 11.50
C ALA A 100 36.98 -21.75 10.60
N ALA A 101 37.98 -21.58 9.74
CA ALA A 101 38.54 -22.65 8.93
C ALA A 101 39.39 -23.63 9.77
N GLU A 102 40.22 -23.12 10.69
CA GLU A 102 41.11 -23.95 11.51
C GLU A 102 40.35 -24.88 12.47
N ASP A 103 39.12 -24.54 12.84
CA ASP A 103 38.23 -25.39 13.65
C ASP A 103 38.02 -26.81 13.11
N TRP A 104 38.15 -26.98 11.79
CA TRP A 104 37.94 -28.24 11.11
C TRP A 104 39.11 -29.23 11.28
N PHE A 105 40.29 -28.77 11.69
CA PHE A 105 41.44 -29.66 11.92
C PHE A 105 41.28 -30.56 13.16
N SER A 106 40.51 -30.13 14.17
CA SER A 106 40.12 -30.99 15.28
C SER A 106 39.27 -32.17 14.81
N VAL A 107 38.34 -31.92 13.87
CA VAL A 107 37.52 -32.96 13.25
C VAL A 107 38.36 -33.89 12.37
N ALA A 108 39.24 -33.32 11.54
CA ALA A 108 40.13 -34.10 10.68
C ALA A 108 41.04 -35.02 11.50
N TYR A 109 41.59 -34.53 12.62
CA TYR A 109 42.40 -35.35 13.51
C TYR A 109 41.63 -36.55 14.08
N MET A 110 40.38 -36.35 14.52
CA MET A 110 39.60 -37.46 15.08
C MET A 110 39.37 -38.57 14.06
N LEU A 111 39.05 -38.19 12.82
CA LEU A 111 38.85 -39.13 11.72
C LEU A 111 40.16 -39.82 11.32
N HIS A 112 41.28 -39.09 11.31
CA HIS A 112 42.62 -39.65 11.08
C HIS A 112 42.97 -40.72 12.12
N GLN A 113 42.76 -40.43 13.41
CA GLN A 113 43.00 -41.40 14.48
C GLN A 113 42.13 -42.65 14.33
N LYS A 114 40.87 -42.49 13.91
CA LYS A 114 39.98 -43.64 13.67
C LYS A 114 40.44 -44.51 12.50
N ARG A 115 40.99 -43.93 11.44
CA ARG A 115 41.47 -44.68 10.26
C ARG A 115 42.74 -45.50 10.57
N GLY A 116 43.61 -45.01 11.46
CA GLY A 116 44.73 -45.79 12.02
C GLY A 116 45.81 -46.23 11.02
N LYS A 117 46.02 -45.47 9.92
CA LYS A 117 46.91 -45.87 8.81
C LYS A 117 48.40 -45.60 9.02
N GLN A 118 48.78 -44.96 10.11
CA GLN A 118 50.19 -44.66 10.43
C GLN A 118 50.72 -45.51 11.58
N SER A 119 52.05 -45.66 11.64
CA SER A 119 52.77 -46.40 12.68
C SER A 119 52.31 -45.98 14.09
N SER A 120 51.94 -46.97 14.91
CA SER A 120 51.47 -46.83 16.30
C SER A 120 52.53 -46.33 17.29
N THR A 121 53.61 -45.70 16.83
CA THR A 121 54.58 -45.08 17.74
C THR A 121 53.88 -43.98 18.53
N SER A 122 53.92 -44.08 19.86
CA SER A 122 53.34 -43.12 20.81
C SER A 122 53.78 -41.67 20.53
N ASN A 123 54.97 -41.50 19.96
CA ASN A 123 55.58 -40.22 19.61
C ASN A 123 54.93 -39.50 18.44
N TYR A 124 54.35 -40.20 17.46
CA TYR A 124 53.71 -39.58 16.30
C TYR A 124 52.32 -39.06 16.66
N ASN A 125 51.50 -39.90 17.31
CA ASN A 125 50.14 -39.53 17.71
C ASN A 125 50.13 -38.32 18.66
N SER A 126 51.03 -38.31 19.65
CA SER A 126 51.19 -37.16 20.56
C SER A 126 51.61 -35.86 19.86
N ARG A 127 52.42 -35.94 18.79
CA ARG A 127 52.82 -34.76 17.99
C ARG A 127 51.70 -34.26 17.09
N MET A 128 50.99 -35.17 16.42
CA MET A 128 49.78 -34.84 15.67
C MET A 128 48.71 -34.21 16.55
N GLU A 129 48.58 -34.69 17.79
CA GLU A 129 47.69 -34.10 18.77
C GLU A 129 48.12 -32.66 19.11
N ALA A 130 49.41 -32.47 19.41
CA ALA A 130 49.98 -31.17 19.76
C ALA A 130 49.83 -30.12 18.65
N MET A 131 49.90 -30.53 17.38
CA MET A 131 49.74 -29.65 16.21
C MET A 131 48.39 -28.97 16.10
N ARG A 132 47.33 -29.58 16.63
CA ARG A 132 45.98 -28.99 16.62
C ARG A 132 45.93 -27.71 17.44
N TYR A 133 46.76 -27.63 18.48
CA TYR A 133 46.79 -26.51 19.42
C TYR A 133 47.66 -25.35 18.96
N VAL A 134 48.55 -25.59 17.98
CA VAL A 134 49.28 -24.51 17.32
C VAL A 134 48.31 -23.68 16.49
N THR A 135 48.45 -22.36 16.43
CA THR A 135 47.72 -21.50 15.49
C THR A 135 48.64 -21.02 14.36
N ILE A 136 48.08 -20.47 13.27
CA ILE A 136 48.88 -19.75 12.26
C ILE A 136 49.67 -18.60 12.89
N ALA A 137 49.09 -17.87 13.84
CA ALA A 137 49.76 -16.76 14.52
C ALA A 137 51.00 -17.24 15.32
N GLU A 138 50.88 -18.34 16.06
CA GLU A 138 52.02 -18.95 16.78
C GLU A 138 53.07 -19.52 15.84
N TYR A 139 52.64 -20.15 14.74
CA TYR A 139 53.55 -20.64 13.71
C TYR A 139 54.36 -19.50 13.07
N ASN A 140 53.69 -18.44 12.63
CA ASN A 140 54.32 -17.30 11.96
C ASN A 140 55.30 -16.55 12.89
N ASN A 141 55.01 -16.48 14.19
CA ASN A 141 55.90 -15.82 15.16
C ASN A 141 57.19 -16.61 15.44
N THR A 142 57.18 -17.92 15.24
CA THR A 142 58.31 -18.78 15.61
C THR A 142 59.07 -19.30 14.39
N ASN A 143 58.46 -19.34 13.20
CA ASN A 143 58.93 -19.98 11.96
C ASN A 143 59.39 -21.44 12.10
N LYS A 144 59.35 -22.00 13.32
CA LYS A 144 59.76 -23.34 13.77
C LYS A 144 59.07 -23.60 15.11
N ILE A 145 58.14 -24.53 15.15
CA ILE A 145 57.74 -25.18 16.42
C ILE A 145 58.35 -26.57 16.40
N SER A 146 59.65 -26.63 16.68
CA SER A 146 60.34 -27.90 16.89
C SER A 146 59.95 -28.42 18.27
N ASN A 147 59.00 -29.35 18.33
CA ASN A 147 58.78 -30.13 19.54
C ASN A 147 59.89 -31.19 19.66
N ASN A 148 60.97 -30.76 20.32
CA ASN A 148 62.10 -31.54 20.84
C ASN A 148 63.03 -32.20 19.80
N GLU A 149 64.29 -31.76 19.80
CA GLU A 149 65.42 -32.59 19.38
C GLU A 149 65.40 -33.90 20.18
N TYR A 150 65.49 -35.04 19.50
CA TYR A 150 65.78 -36.31 20.16
C TYR A 150 67.20 -36.73 19.83
N LYS A 151 67.82 -37.47 20.77
CA LYS A 151 69.20 -38.01 20.73
C LYS A 151 69.54 -38.90 19.51
N ASN A 152 68.65 -39.04 18.52
CA ASN A 152 68.75 -39.94 17.38
C ASN A 152 68.82 -39.25 16.00
N GLY A 153 69.09 -37.93 15.95
CA GLY A 153 69.52 -37.25 14.72
C GLY A 153 68.43 -36.84 13.73
N TYR A 154 67.18 -36.62 14.15
CA TYR A 154 66.11 -36.06 13.30
C TYR A 154 65.18 -35.11 14.09
N ASN A 155 64.51 -34.19 13.38
CA ASN A 155 63.65 -33.16 13.93
C ASN A 155 62.25 -33.19 13.31
N TRP A 156 61.22 -32.80 14.06
CA TRP A 156 59.84 -32.67 13.56
C TRP A 156 59.45 -31.21 13.40
N TYR A 157 58.77 -30.92 12.29
CA TYR A 157 58.35 -29.59 11.88
C TYR A 157 56.87 -29.59 11.57
N ILE A 158 56.20 -28.56 12.06
CA ILE A 158 54.79 -28.32 11.80
C ILE A 158 54.73 -27.27 10.70
N HIS A 159 54.00 -27.54 9.63
CA HIS A 159 53.77 -26.58 8.56
C HIS A 159 52.29 -26.21 8.47
N ARG A 160 52.02 -24.93 8.22
CA ARG A 160 50.67 -24.40 7.97
C ARG A 160 50.67 -23.58 6.69
N SER A 161 49.73 -23.88 5.79
CA SER A 161 49.62 -23.13 4.54
C SER A 161 48.84 -21.82 4.69
N GLY A 162 48.09 -21.66 5.78
CA GLY A 162 47.00 -20.69 5.83
C GLY A 162 45.91 -21.01 4.82
N LEU A 163 44.98 -20.06 4.63
CA LEU A 163 43.89 -20.21 3.67
C LEU A 163 44.35 -19.83 2.26
N ASN A 164 44.31 -20.80 1.35
CA ASN A 164 44.69 -20.68 -0.05
C ASN A 164 43.45 -20.80 -0.94
N TYR A 165 43.53 -20.29 -2.16
CA TYR A 165 42.43 -20.29 -3.12
C TYR A 165 42.82 -21.06 -4.39
N SER A 166 41.87 -21.83 -4.92
CA SER A 166 41.93 -22.41 -6.26
C SER A 166 40.54 -22.27 -6.91
N SER A 167 40.49 -22.21 -8.23
CA SER A 167 39.25 -21.99 -8.99
C SER A 167 38.44 -23.26 -9.29
N SER A 168 38.86 -24.42 -8.79
CA SER A 168 38.15 -25.71 -8.88
C SER A 168 38.73 -26.72 -7.89
N LEU A 169 38.03 -27.84 -7.67
CA LEU A 169 38.53 -28.92 -6.82
C LEU A 169 39.77 -29.59 -7.42
N SER A 170 39.82 -29.79 -8.74
CA SER A 170 40.99 -30.29 -9.46
C SER A 170 42.18 -29.33 -9.42
N GLY A 171 41.92 -28.01 -9.48
CA GLY A 171 42.95 -26.99 -9.23
C GLY A 171 43.51 -27.11 -7.81
N ALA A 172 42.63 -27.19 -6.81
CA ALA A 172 43.02 -27.40 -5.41
C ALA A 172 43.83 -28.69 -5.23
N ASN A 173 43.48 -29.79 -5.88
CA ASN A 173 44.24 -31.05 -5.85
C ASN A 173 45.70 -30.83 -6.25
N THR A 174 45.91 -30.10 -7.34
CA THR A 174 47.24 -29.78 -7.87
C THR A 174 47.99 -28.87 -6.92
N ASP A 175 47.36 -27.80 -6.42
CA ASP A 175 48.02 -26.79 -5.58
C ASP A 175 48.31 -27.31 -4.17
N ILE A 176 47.39 -28.08 -3.57
CA ILE A 176 47.57 -28.75 -2.28
C ILE A 176 48.77 -29.69 -2.38
N ARG A 177 48.82 -30.54 -3.41
CA ARG A 177 49.96 -31.41 -3.60
C ARG A 177 51.24 -30.59 -3.68
N LYS A 178 51.27 -29.47 -4.42
CA LYS A 178 52.50 -28.67 -4.64
C LYS A 178 53.02 -28.19 -3.30
N LYS A 179 52.09 -27.73 -2.47
CA LYS A 179 52.39 -27.30 -1.11
C LYS A 179 52.92 -28.43 -0.22
N LEU A 180 52.32 -29.62 -0.29
CA LEU A 180 52.81 -30.81 0.44
C LEU A 180 54.21 -31.22 -0.02
N TYR A 181 54.48 -31.13 -1.33
CA TYR A 181 55.80 -31.42 -1.88
C TYR A 181 56.82 -30.38 -1.42
N ASP A 182 56.49 -29.09 -1.41
CA ASP A 182 57.36 -28.05 -0.87
C ASP A 182 57.72 -28.30 0.61
N TYR A 183 56.75 -28.74 1.43
CA TYR A 183 57.02 -29.13 2.81
C TYR A 183 57.92 -30.36 2.90
N TYR A 184 57.69 -31.37 2.06
CA TYR A 184 58.61 -32.51 1.95
C TYR A 184 60.02 -32.06 1.57
N LEU A 185 60.17 -31.15 0.60
CA LEU A 185 61.46 -30.62 0.16
C LEU A 185 62.20 -29.86 1.23
N ALA A 186 61.50 -29.03 2.00
CA ALA A 186 62.11 -28.24 3.07
C ALA A 186 62.80 -29.13 4.11
N GLN A 187 62.30 -30.36 4.30
CA GLN A 187 62.80 -31.29 5.31
C GLN A 187 63.75 -32.35 4.75
N HIS A 188 63.95 -32.36 3.42
CA HIS A 188 64.84 -33.26 2.71
C HIS A 188 66.13 -32.55 2.32
N THR A 189 67.19 -32.80 3.08
CA THR A 189 68.50 -32.16 2.97
C THR A 189 69.48 -32.93 2.07
N SER A 190 69.25 -34.23 1.85
CA SER A 190 70.08 -35.07 0.98
C SER A 190 69.62 -35.05 -0.50
N SER A 191 70.56 -35.01 -1.45
CA SER A 191 70.26 -35.07 -2.89
C SER A 191 70.07 -36.50 -3.42
N SER A 192 70.56 -37.52 -2.72
CA SER A 192 70.39 -38.93 -3.09
C SER A 192 69.04 -39.46 -2.57
N ASN A 193 68.27 -40.15 -3.43
CA ASN A 193 67.01 -40.87 -3.09
C ASN A 193 65.78 -40.00 -2.79
N LYS A 194 65.70 -38.79 -3.35
CA LYS A 194 64.54 -37.90 -3.26
C LYS A 194 63.35 -38.46 -4.05
N LYS A 195 62.18 -38.53 -3.41
CA LYS A 195 60.92 -38.88 -4.08
C LYS A 195 60.49 -37.76 -5.02
N GLY A 196 59.98 -38.15 -6.18
CA GLY A 196 59.47 -37.22 -7.18
C GLY A 196 58.10 -36.66 -6.84
N TRP A 197 57.63 -35.74 -7.68
CA TRP A 197 56.29 -35.14 -7.60
C TRP A 197 55.16 -36.05 -8.16
N ASN A 198 55.51 -36.96 -9.07
CA ASN A 198 54.59 -37.70 -9.95
C ASN A 198 54.02 -38.95 -9.28
N SER A 199 52.78 -39.36 -9.60
CA SER A 199 52.09 -40.51 -9.01
C SER A 199 52.86 -41.84 -9.13
N GLY A 200 52.94 -42.61 -8.04
CA GLY A 200 53.59 -43.92 -7.98
C GLY A 200 54.31 -44.19 -6.64
N SER A 201 54.97 -45.34 -6.51
CA SER A 201 55.76 -45.72 -5.31
C SER A 201 56.95 -44.78 -5.04
N GLN A 202 57.40 -44.08 -6.09
CA GLN A 202 58.46 -43.07 -6.03
C GLN A 202 57.93 -41.64 -5.80
N SER A 203 56.62 -41.44 -5.61
CA SER A 203 56.04 -40.13 -5.35
C SER A 203 56.09 -39.72 -3.88
N ALA A 204 56.42 -38.46 -3.63
CA ALA A 204 56.19 -37.81 -2.34
C ALA A 204 54.71 -37.37 -2.17
N THR A 205 53.96 -37.21 -3.27
CA THR A 205 52.55 -36.79 -3.23
C THR A 205 51.69 -37.55 -4.24
N ASN A 206 50.53 -38.02 -3.82
CA ASN A 206 49.56 -38.64 -4.73
C ASN A 206 48.33 -37.75 -4.90
N SER A 207 47.58 -37.98 -5.98
CA SER A 207 46.31 -37.27 -6.24
C SER A 207 45.22 -37.71 -5.29
N PHE A 208 44.45 -36.74 -4.79
CA PHE A 208 43.25 -37.01 -4.02
C PHE A 208 42.11 -37.37 -4.97
N SER A 209 41.60 -38.59 -4.90
CA SER A 209 40.54 -39.07 -5.80
C SER A 209 39.23 -38.27 -5.69
N ALA A 210 38.95 -37.70 -4.52
CA ALA A 210 37.77 -36.86 -4.27
C ALA A 210 37.90 -35.42 -4.80
N LEU A 211 39.08 -35.00 -5.28
CA LEU A 211 39.34 -33.67 -5.81
C LEU A 211 39.63 -33.70 -7.32
N THR A 212 38.95 -34.56 -8.09
CA THR A 212 39.18 -34.67 -9.54
C THR A 212 38.23 -33.80 -10.37
N ASP A 213 37.19 -33.24 -9.75
CA ASP A 213 36.21 -32.39 -10.41
C ASP A 213 36.83 -31.08 -10.94
N THR A 214 36.69 -30.89 -12.25
CA THR A 214 37.23 -29.75 -13.00
C THR A 214 36.25 -28.57 -13.07
N THR A 215 35.03 -28.72 -12.57
CA THR A 215 34.01 -27.67 -12.58
C THR A 215 34.52 -26.42 -11.87
N ASN A 216 34.44 -25.28 -12.55
CA ASN A 216 34.81 -23.99 -12.00
C ASN A 216 33.93 -23.68 -10.78
N ARG A 217 34.56 -23.50 -9.62
CA ARG A 217 33.90 -23.11 -8.37
C ARG A 217 34.93 -22.50 -7.43
N ASP A 218 34.49 -21.62 -6.55
CA ASP A 218 35.37 -21.05 -5.54
C ASP A 218 35.76 -22.15 -4.53
N VAL A 219 37.05 -22.46 -4.43
CA VAL A 219 37.59 -23.44 -3.49
C VAL A 219 38.64 -22.78 -2.60
N PHE A 220 38.42 -22.83 -1.30
CA PHE A 220 39.44 -22.46 -0.32
C PHE A 220 39.98 -23.70 0.35
N TRP A 221 41.27 -23.75 0.63
CA TRP A 221 41.88 -24.90 1.28
C TRP A 221 42.99 -24.52 2.24
N SER A 222 43.23 -25.39 3.22
CA SER A 222 44.29 -25.22 4.21
C SER A 222 44.92 -26.57 4.54
N VAL A 223 46.23 -26.58 4.72
CA VAL A 223 47.07 -27.73 5.03
C VAL A 223 47.72 -27.54 6.39
N LEU A 224 47.56 -28.53 7.25
CA LEU A 224 48.27 -28.69 8.52
C LEU A 224 49.12 -29.96 8.43
N SER A 225 50.44 -29.81 8.34
CA SER A 225 51.36 -30.93 8.12
C SER A 225 52.38 -31.10 9.24
N LEU A 226 52.74 -32.35 9.50
CA LEU A 226 53.82 -32.79 10.37
C LEU A 226 54.89 -33.46 9.51
N ASN A 227 56.05 -32.86 9.40
CA ASN A 227 57.16 -33.39 8.60
C ASN A 227 58.36 -33.66 9.49
N ARG A 228 58.99 -34.80 9.29
CA ARG A 228 60.25 -35.18 9.93
C ARG A 228 61.39 -34.84 8.98
N THR A 229 62.49 -34.28 9.48
CA THR A 229 63.72 -34.16 8.70
C THR A 229 64.32 -35.51 8.41
N ASP A 230 65.22 -35.52 7.44
CA ASP A 230 66.17 -36.60 7.26
C ASP A 230 66.88 -36.94 8.58
N GLY A 231 67.09 -38.22 8.80
CA GLY A 231 67.92 -38.75 9.89
C GLY A 231 69.16 -39.44 9.33
N ASP A 232 69.12 -40.77 9.22
CA ASP A 232 70.18 -41.60 8.62
C ASP A 232 69.79 -42.01 7.17
N LYS A 233 70.70 -42.63 6.40
CA LYS A 233 70.62 -42.98 4.95
C LYS A 233 69.39 -43.79 4.47
N ARG A 234 68.48 -44.13 5.39
CA ARG A 234 67.24 -44.91 5.18
C ARG A 234 66.01 -44.25 5.83
N ARG A 235 66.07 -42.95 6.18
CA ARG A 235 65.03 -42.20 6.91
C ARG A 235 64.89 -40.78 6.36
N ASN A 236 64.18 -40.61 5.24
CA ASN A 236 64.18 -39.41 4.39
C ASN A 236 62.88 -38.58 4.47
N GLY A 237 62.86 -37.37 5.05
CA GLY A 237 61.83 -36.33 4.81
C GLY A 237 60.33 -36.65 5.02
N HIS A 238 59.97 -37.78 5.62
CA HIS A 238 58.58 -38.26 5.67
C HIS A 238 57.65 -37.39 6.53
N GLY A 239 56.35 -37.38 6.22
CA GLY A 239 55.39 -36.56 6.93
C GLY A 239 53.95 -36.89 6.61
N SER A 240 53.05 -36.35 7.44
CA SER A 240 51.61 -36.51 7.27
C SER A 240 50.95 -35.15 7.29
N ALA A 241 49.82 -35.02 6.62
CA ALA A 241 49.06 -33.79 6.58
C ALA A 241 47.58 -34.05 6.72
N LEU A 242 46.92 -33.15 7.46
CA LEU A 242 45.48 -32.97 7.45
C LEU A 242 45.18 -31.78 6.55
N ILE A 243 44.17 -31.92 5.69
CA ILE A 243 43.78 -30.89 4.74
C ILE A 243 42.28 -30.64 4.89
N ALA A 244 41.89 -29.37 4.94
CA ALA A 244 40.50 -28.95 4.90
C ALA A 244 40.24 -28.18 3.60
N VAL A 245 39.24 -28.60 2.83
CA VAL A 245 38.85 -28.02 1.54
C VAL A 245 37.41 -27.53 1.63
N PHE A 246 37.20 -26.23 1.52
CA PHE A 246 35.92 -25.53 1.62
C PHE A 246 35.43 -25.13 0.22
N TYR A 247 34.19 -25.47 -0.10
CA TYR A 247 33.59 -25.26 -1.42
C TYR A 247 32.06 -25.16 -1.32
N ASP A 248 31.40 -24.83 -2.43
CA ASP A 248 29.94 -24.63 -2.53
C ASP A 248 29.42 -23.62 -1.48
N PHE A 249 30.06 -22.45 -1.44
CA PHE A 249 29.73 -21.36 -0.53
C PHE A 249 28.34 -20.79 -0.78
N LYS A 250 27.57 -20.60 0.29
CA LYS A 250 26.25 -20.00 0.27
C LYS A 250 26.12 -18.92 1.34
N ILE A 251 25.39 -17.87 1.01
CA ILE A 251 25.07 -16.76 1.91
C ILE A 251 23.66 -16.93 2.46
N SER A 252 23.54 -16.96 3.78
CA SER A 252 22.27 -17.16 4.49
C SER A 252 21.89 -15.91 5.28
N PRO A 253 20.80 -15.21 4.92
CA PRO A 253 20.38 -14.01 5.62
C PRO A 253 19.87 -14.32 7.03
N VAL A 254 20.16 -13.43 7.98
CA VAL A 254 19.74 -13.50 9.38
C VAL A 254 18.70 -12.42 9.65
N LEU A 255 17.49 -12.83 9.99
CA LEU A 255 16.40 -11.94 10.36
C LEU A 255 16.46 -11.64 11.85
N GLN A 256 16.59 -10.36 12.19
CA GLN A 256 16.59 -9.89 13.57
C GLN A 256 15.16 -9.58 14.03
N GLU A 257 14.93 -9.68 15.32
CA GLU A 257 13.68 -9.21 15.94
C GLU A 257 13.49 -7.69 15.68
N ASP A 258 12.28 -7.31 15.23
CA ASP A 258 11.93 -5.89 15.07
C ASP A 258 11.46 -5.30 16.40
N LYS A 259 12.36 -4.54 17.05
CA LYS A 259 12.05 -3.79 18.28
C LYS A 259 11.59 -2.34 18.00
N GLY A 260 11.25 -2.01 16.75
CA GLY A 260 10.82 -0.68 16.32
C GLY A 260 11.95 0.31 16.02
N THR A 261 13.21 -0.06 16.27
CA THR A 261 14.40 0.77 15.99
C THR A 261 15.39 0.12 15.03
N THR A 262 15.19 -1.16 14.70
CA THR A 262 16.13 -1.96 13.89
C THR A 262 15.97 -1.69 12.39
N TYR A 263 14.74 -1.34 11.97
CA TYR A 263 14.32 -1.23 10.58
C TYR A 263 13.89 0.21 10.26
N ILE A 264 14.41 0.79 9.19
CA ILE A 264 14.00 2.12 8.71
C ILE A 264 12.89 1.91 7.67
N ARG A 265 11.70 2.41 7.95
CA ARG A 265 10.55 2.29 7.05
C ARG A 265 10.28 3.62 6.35
N GLN A 266 10.19 3.59 5.02
CA GLN A 266 9.76 4.70 4.19
C GLN A 266 8.47 4.30 3.49
N ARG A 267 7.44 5.14 3.60
CA ARG A 267 6.15 4.91 2.95
C ARG A 267 5.98 5.83 1.76
N ASN A 268 5.58 5.27 0.64
CA ASN A 268 5.08 5.97 -0.52
C ASN A 268 3.65 5.49 -0.82
N ASP A 269 2.68 6.37 -0.61
CA ASP A 269 1.29 6.08 -0.97
C ASP A 269 1.06 6.49 -2.43
N GLY A 270 0.56 5.55 -3.24
CA GLY A 270 0.09 5.83 -4.59
C GLY A 270 -1.26 6.54 -4.60
N SER A 271 -1.69 7.01 -5.77
CA SER A 271 -3.02 7.58 -5.95
C SER A 271 -4.09 6.50 -6.12
N ASP A 272 -5.21 6.62 -5.42
CA ASP A 272 -6.37 5.73 -5.59
C ASP A 272 -6.89 5.73 -7.04
N ARG A 273 -7.03 4.54 -7.63
CA ARG A 273 -7.76 4.33 -8.88
C ARG A 273 -9.20 3.92 -8.60
N LYS A 274 -10.17 4.61 -9.21
CA LYS A 274 -11.62 4.38 -9.00
C LYS A 274 -12.28 4.03 -10.32
N ASP A 275 -12.89 2.85 -10.38
CA ASP A 275 -13.62 2.34 -11.56
C ASP A 275 -15.04 1.90 -11.14
N SER A 276 -16.07 2.28 -11.90
CA SER A 276 -17.46 1.83 -11.67
C SER A 276 -17.86 0.77 -12.71
N PHE A 277 -18.61 -0.25 -12.29
CA PHE A 277 -19.05 -1.35 -13.15
C PHE A 277 -20.43 -1.88 -12.74
N VAL A 278 -21.13 -2.50 -13.68
CA VAL A 278 -22.43 -3.15 -13.43
C VAL A 278 -22.18 -4.56 -12.87
N SER A 279 -22.84 -4.93 -11.77
CA SER A 279 -22.78 -6.29 -11.22
C SER A 279 -23.54 -7.29 -12.09
N SER A 280 -23.34 -8.60 -11.85
CA SER A 280 -24.14 -9.65 -12.49
C SER A 280 -25.60 -9.71 -11.98
N ILE A 281 -25.93 -8.98 -10.92
CA ILE A 281 -27.25 -9.01 -10.28
C ILE A 281 -28.14 -7.98 -10.96
N THR A 282 -29.15 -8.48 -11.67
CA THR A 282 -30.10 -7.67 -12.44
C THR A 282 -31.53 -8.15 -12.20
N ASN A 283 -32.48 -7.22 -12.27
CA ASN A 283 -33.91 -7.48 -12.31
C ASN A 283 -34.43 -7.06 -13.68
N ASN A 284 -34.77 -8.01 -14.54
CA ASN A 284 -35.38 -7.76 -15.85
C ASN A 284 -36.89 -8.05 -15.87
N SER A 285 -37.53 -8.07 -14.70
CA SER A 285 -38.96 -8.26 -14.54
C SER A 285 -39.68 -6.93 -14.30
N PRO A 286 -41.01 -6.87 -14.54
CA PRO A 286 -41.82 -5.69 -14.26
C PRO A 286 -42.15 -5.47 -12.78
N GLN A 287 -41.68 -6.35 -11.89
CA GLN A 287 -41.95 -6.28 -10.45
C GLN A 287 -40.66 -6.02 -9.67
N ASN A 288 -40.78 -5.46 -8.47
CA ASN A 288 -39.63 -5.33 -7.59
C ASN A 288 -39.22 -6.70 -7.07
N VAL A 289 -37.92 -6.98 -7.05
CA VAL A 289 -37.37 -8.24 -6.53
C VAL A 289 -36.35 -7.93 -5.45
N ASN A 290 -36.25 -8.80 -4.45
CA ASN A 290 -35.15 -8.70 -3.49
C ASN A 290 -33.94 -9.44 -4.04
N ALA A 291 -32.77 -8.81 -3.93
CA ALA A 291 -31.51 -9.40 -4.30
C ALA A 291 -30.49 -9.20 -3.18
N GLU A 292 -29.45 -10.03 -3.19
CA GLU A 292 -28.30 -9.88 -2.30
C GLU A 292 -27.08 -9.54 -3.14
N TYR A 293 -26.30 -8.56 -2.69
CA TYR A 293 -25.00 -8.26 -3.27
C TYR A 293 -23.91 -8.43 -2.23
N THR A 294 -22.71 -8.74 -2.71
CA THR A 294 -21.53 -8.93 -1.89
C THR A 294 -20.58 -7.77 -2.13
N GLY A 295 -20.42 -6.91 -1.13
CA GLY A 295 -19.27 -6.02 -1.05
C GLY A 295 -18.04 -6.82 -0.63
N SER A 296 -16.85 -6.39 -1.03
CA SER A 296 -15.63 -7.08 -0.60
C SER A 296 -14.46 -6.13 -0.42
N THR A 297 -13.65 -6.38 0.61
CA THR A 297 -12.31 -5.80 0.77
C THR A 297 -11.31 -6.91 0.52
N GLU A 298 -10.43 -6.71 -0.45
CA GLU A 298 -9.34 -7.63 -0.77
C GLU A 298 -8.02 -6.91 -0.51
N ASN A 299 -7.22 -7.45 0.42
CA ASN A 299 -5.88 -6.97 0.68
C ASN A 299 -4.89 -7.99 0.13
N THR A 300 -4.06 -7.54 -0.80
CA THR A 300 -2.92 -8.30 -1.31
C THR A 300 -1.65 -7.64 -0.80
N VAL A 301 -0.90 -8.36 0.02
CA VAL A 301 0.43 -7.93 0.45
C VAL A 301 1.45 -8.70 -0.37
N SER A 302 2.33 -7.99 -1.06
CA SER A 302 3.46 -8.54 -1.79
C SER A 302 4.77 -8.11 -1.14
N HIS A 303 5.70 -9.07 -1.04
CA HIS A 303 7.00 -8.84 -0.42
C HIS A 303 8.10 -8.97 -1.47
N THR A 304 9.07 -8.05 -1.45
CA THR A 304 10.21 -8.04 -2.37
C THR A 304 11.48 -7.75 -1.59
N SER A 305 12.42 -8.68 -1.58
CA SER A 305 13.71 -8.51 -0.89
C SER A 305 14.83 -8.18 -1.88
N ASN A 306 15.63 -7.16 -1.57
CA ASN A 306 16.76 -6.69 -2.37
C ASN A 306 17.99 -6.39 -1.47
N ILE A 307 18.77 -7.42 -1.12
CA ILE A 307 20.17 -7.33 -0.63
C ILE A 307 21.15 -6.79 -1.72
N ASN A 308 21.51 -5.50 -1.67
CA ASN A 308 22.54 -4.95 -2.57
C ASN A 308 23.87 -5.76 -2.48
N GLY A 309 24.62 -5.87 -3.59
CA GLY A 309 25.93 -6.55 -3.65
C GLY A 309 25.98 -8.03 -4.08
N SER A 310 24.82 -8.62 -4.35
CA SER A 310 24.61 -10.08 -4.40
C SER A 310 24.70 -10.75 -5.77
N SER A 311 24.97 -10.00 -6.85
CA SER A 311 25.08 -10.55 -8.22
C SER A 311 26.19 -11.60 -8.41
N SER A 312 26.98 -11.89 -7.36
CA SER A 312 28.07 -12.85 -7.36
C SER A 312 27.90 -14.04 -6.39
N TYR A 313 26.96 -14.01 -5.43
CA TYR A 313 26.86 -15.02 -4.36
C TYR A 313 25.72 -16.02 -4.57
N THR A 314 25.95 -17.29 -4.19
CA THR A 314 24.89 -18.31 -4.09
C THR A 314 24.16 -18.17 -2.75
N MET A 315 22.83 -18.31 -2.73
CA MET A 315 22.02 -18.17 -1.50
C MET A 315 21.82 -19.52 -0.80
N GLY A 316 21.80 -19.49 0.53
CA GLY A 316 21.41 -20.59 1.40
C GLY A 316 20.07 -20.30 2.09
N HIS A 317 19.64 -21.21 2.98
CA HIS A 317 18.41 -21.03 3.77
C HIS A 317 18.51 -19.80 4.68
N SER A 318 17.38 -19.13 4.91
CA SER A 318 17.30 -18.00 5.85
C SER A 318 17.28 -18.49 7.31
N VAL A 319 17.70 -17.61 8.24
CA VAL A 319 17.79 -17.91 9.67
C VAL A 319 17.11 -16.81 10.49
N THR A 320 16.36 -17.19 11.52
CA THR A 320 15.67 -16.23 12.40
C THR A 320 16.33 -16.14 13.78
N VAL A 321 16.45 -14.90 14.28
CA VAL A 321 16.85 -14.56 15.65
C VAL A 321 15.61 -14.07 16.41
N GLY A 322 15.08 -14.86 17.36
CA GLY A 322 13.97 -14.42 18.20
C GLY A 322 12.57 -14.62 17.60
N THR A 323 11.53 -14.18 18.31
CA THR A 323 10.12 -14.35 17.91
C THR A 323 9.65 -13.20 17.03
N ASN A 324 9.25 -13.53 15.81
CA ASN A 324 8.42 -12.79 14.84
C ASN A 324 8.89 -11.38 14.41
N VAL A 325 9.23 -11.24 13.13
CA VAL A 325 9.40 -9.93 12.48
C VAL A 325 8.05 -9.44 11.98
N ASN A 326 7.54 -8.33 12.55
CA ASN A 326 6.24 -7.76 12.18
C ASN A 326 6.41 -6.60 11.20
N PHE A 327 6.15 -6.85 9.92
CA PHE A 327 6.29 -5.84 8.87
C PHE A 327 5.05 -4.96 8.64
N GLY A 328 4.00 -5.08 9.46
CA GLY A 328 2.86 -4.15 9.59
C GLY A 328 2.15 -3.64 8.31
N ALA A 329 0.84 -3.90 8.18
CA ALA A 329 -0.08 -2.94 7.54
C ALA A 329 -1.53 -3.10 8.06
N PHE A 330 -2.08 -2.19 8.87
CA PHE A 330 -2.76 -0.88 8.61
C PHE A 330 -4.24 -0.96 8.14
N ALA A 331 -5.17 -1.08 9.12
CA ALA A 331 -6.48 -0.39 9.26
C ALA A 331 -7.50 -1.25 10.05
N SER A 332 -7.82 -0.85 11.28
CA SER A 332 -8.87 -1.38 12.20
C SER A 332 -8.98 -2.91 12.42
N GLY A 333 -7.93 -3.67 12.14
CA GLY A 333 -7.77 -5.03 12.63
C GLY A 333 -6.29 -5.39 12.52
N SER A 334 -5.62 -5.62 13.65
CA SER A 334 -4.23 -6.09 13.66
C SER A 334 -4.20 -7.46 12.99
N ILE A 335 -3.56 -7.57 11.84
CA ILE A 335 -3.20 -8.86 11.29
C ILE A 335 -1.75 -9.09 11.68
N ASP A 336 -1.54 -10.01 12.60
CA ASP A 336 -0.21 -10.51 12.94
C ASP A 336 0.27 -11.37 11.77
N TYR A 337 1.18 -10.84 10.95
CA TYR A 337 1.85 -11.61 9.93
C TYR A 337 3.18 -12.12 10.48
N THR A 338 3.33 -13.44 10.54
CA THR A 338 4.60 -14.13 10.82
C THR A 338 5.07 -14.75 9.50
N PHE A 339 6.27 -14.40 9.05
CA PHE A 339 6.88 -15.05 7.89
C PHE A 339 7.50 -16.37 8.29
N ASP A 340 6.97 -17.45 7.74
CA ASP A 340 7.68 -18.72 7.66
C ASP A 340 8.46 -18.71 6.33
N TYR A 341 9.70 -18.19 6.36
CA TYR A 341 10.59 -18.10 5.20
C TYR A 341 11.13 -19.46 4.73
N SER A 342 10.60 -20.58 5.26
CA SER A 342 11.04 -21.94 4.93
C SER A 342 10.96 -22.29 3.44
N ASN A 343 10.21 -21.53 2.62
CA ASN A 343 10.00 -21.85 1.20
C ASN A 343 10.35 -20.74 0.19
N THR A 344 10.94 -19.60 0.60
CA THR A 344 10.78 -18.36 -0.19
C THR A 344 12.04 -17.65 -0.73
N VAL A 345 13.22 -18.26 -0.67
CA VAL A 345 14.39 -17.73 -1.39
C VAL A 345 15.29 -18.87 -1.89
N GLU A 346 14.73 -19.85 -2.61
CA GLU A 346 15.53 -20.87 -3.30
C GLU A 346 16.02 -20.42 -4.69
N LYS A 347 15.59 -19.26 -5.21
CA LYS A 347 15.99 -18.77 -6.53
C LYS A 347 16.46 -17.32 -6.49
N GLY A 348 17.68 -17.12 -6.99
CA GLY A 348 18.41 -15.86 -6.89
C GLY A 348 17.86 -14.73 -7.78
N TRP A 349 17.91 -13.53 -7.20
CA TRP A 349 18.53 -12.31 -7.72
C TRP A 349 18.18 -11.82 -9.14
N SER A 350 17.49 -10.67 -9.16
CA SER A 350 16.93 -9.93 -10.30
C SER A 350 15.75 -10.58 -11.03
N LYS A 351 14.94 -11.36 -10.32
CA LYS A 351 13.53 -11.50 -10.68
C LYS A 351 12.70 -11.04 -9.50
N GLU A 352 11.77 -10.12 -9.74
CA GLU A 352 10.71 -9.74 -8.82
C GLU A 352 9.87 -10.98 -8.47
N GLU A 353 10.41 -11.89 -7.64
CA GLU A 353 9.58 -12.91 -7.02
C GLU A 353 8.89 -12.25 -5.84
N SER A 354 7.75 -11.62 -6.17
CA SER A 354 6.79 -11.21 -5.17
C SER A 354 6.07 -12.46 -4.67
N VAL A 355 6.22 -12.75 -3.38
CA VAL A 355 5.29 -13.67 -2.73
C VAL A 355 4.16 -12.84 -2.20
N SER A 356 3.00 -13.04 -2.82
CA SER A 356 1.77 -12.34 -2.48
C SER A 356 0.86 -13.24 -1.68
N LYS A 357 0.35 -12.73 -0.56
CA LYS A 357 -0.78 -13.34 0.12
C LYS A 357 -1.98 -12.41 -0.03
N THR A 358 -3.09 -12.98 -0.51
CA THR A 358 -4.35 -12.26 -0.67
C THR A 358 -5.34 -12.72 0.39
N GLU A 359 -5.85 -11.79 1.16
CA GLU A 359 -6.96 -12.02 2.08
C GLU A 359 -8.17 -11.21 1.63
N ARG A 360 -9.31 -11.90 1.53
CA ARG A 360 -10.57 -11.31 1.07
C ARG A 360 -11.62 -11.43 2.18
N LYS A 361 -12.19 -10.29 2.56
CA LYS A 361 -13.37 -10.21 3.42
C LYS A 361 -14.57 -9.81 2.58
N GLU A 362 -15.69 -10.47 2.82
CA GLU A 362 -16.93 -10.27 2.08
C GLU A 362 -18.05 -9.91 3.05
N ASP A 363 -18.81 -8.88 2.69
CA ASP A 363 -20.00 -8.44 3.42
C ASP A 363 -21.21 -8.56 2.51
N LYS A 364 -22.17 -9.37 2.92
CA LYS A 364 -23.43 -9.57 2.19
C LYS A 364 -24.48 -8.59 2.68
N SER A 365 -25.13 -7.91 1.75
CA SER A 365 -26.24 -7.00 2.04
C SER A 365 -27.40 -7.26 1.10
N SER A 366 -28.62 -7.18 1.62
CA SER A 366 -29.84 -7.28 0.83
C SER A 366 -30.27 -5.91 0.31
N ILE A 367 -30.84 -5.90 -0.90
CA ILE A 367 -31.37 -4.70 -1.54
C ILE A 367 -32.63 -5.06 -2.32
N SER A 368 -33.62 -4.17 -2.31
CA SER A 368 -34.77 -4.27 -3.20
C SER A 368 -34.42 -3.65 -4.53
N LEU A 369 -34.47 -4.45 -5.60
CA LEU A 369 -34.26 -4.03 -6.98
C LEU A 369 -35.60 -3.66 -7.62
N PRO A 370 -35.79 -2.39 -8.01
CA PRO A 370 -36.92 -1.98 -8.84
C PRO A 370 -37.00 -2.76 -10.14
N ALA A 371 -38.17 -2.78 -10.75
CA ALA A 371 -38.36 -3.33 -12.10
C ALA A 371 -37.30 -2.80 -13.08
N TYR A 372 -36.73 -3.70 -13.90
CA TYR A 372 -35.76 -3.35 -14.96
C TYR A 372 -34.52 -2.57 -14.47
N SER A 373 -33.88 -3.05 -13.39
CA SER A 373 -32.73 -2.40 -12.78
C SER A 373 -31.57 -3.36 -12.51
N ALA A 374 -30.36 -2.83 -12.40
CA ALA A 374 -29.14 -3.56 -12.06
C ALA A 374 -28.35 -2.82 -10.99
N ILE A 375 -27.56 -3.56 -10.21
CA ILE A 375 -26.69 -2.97 -9.18
C ILE A 375 -25.41 -2.45 -9.83
N MET A 376 -25.08 -1.19 -9.57
CA MET A 376 -23.77 -0.60 -9.85
C MET A 376 -22.85 -0.81 -8.65
N MET A 377 -21.62 -1.23 -8.94
CA MET A 377 -20.56 -1.43 -7.97
C MET A 377 -19.40 -0.51 -8.31
N LYS A 378 -18.68 -0.07 -7.29
CA LYS A 378 -17.48 0.74 -7.40
C LYS A 378 -16.29 -0.04 -6.88
N ARG A 379 -15.23 -0.10 -7.68
CA ARG A 379 -13.93 -0.63 -7.30
C ARG A 379 -12.98 0.52 -7.02
N THR A 380 -12.40 0.55 -5.83
CA THR A 380 -11.27 1.42 -5.49
C THR A 380 -10.04 0.55 -5.30
N THR A 381 -9.01 0.79 -6.11
CA THR A 381 -7.70 0.15 -5.96
C THR A 381 -6.75 1.17 -5.37
N SER A 382 -6.16 0.84 -4.22
CA SER A 382 -5.16 1.64 -3.54
C SER A 382 -3.87 0.84 -3.49
N ASP A 383 -2.79 1.43 -4.02
CA ASP A 383 -1.45 0.84 -3.97
C ASP A 383 -0.61 1.69 -2.99
N SER A 384 0.07 1.04 -2.04
CA SER A 384 0.97 1.66 -1.08
C SER A 384 2.25 0.83 -1.02
N GLU A 385 3.40 1.49 -1.05
CA GLU A 385 4.70 0.85 -0.93
C GLU A 385 5.37 1.27 0.39
N GLU A 386 5.72 0.31 1.23
CA GLU A 386 6.57 0.49 2.41
C GLU A 386 7.94 -0.13 2.15
N VAL A 387 8.94 0.71 1.91
CA VAL A 387 10.34 0.28 1.76
C VAL A 387 10.99 0.26 3.14
N THR A 388 11.37 -0.92 3.59
CA THR A 388 12.14 -1.15 4.81
C THR A 388 13.62 -1.37 4.49
N THR A 389 14.49 -0.44 4.86
CA THR A 389 15.95 -0.62 4.76
C THR A 389 16.50 -1.12 6.10
N TYR A 390 17.32 -2.16 6.09
CA TYR A 390 17.97 -2.66 7.30
C TYR A 390 19.34 -3.28 7.03
N ASN A 391 20.19 -3.30 8.04
CA ASN A 391 21.43 -4.07 7.99
C ASN A 391 21.07 -5.55 8.20
N CYS A 392 21.13 -6.38 7.16
CA CYS A 392 20.77 -7.80 7.20
C CYS A 392 22.03 -8.63 7.43
N PRO A 393 22.30 -9.10 8.66
CA PRO A 393 23.47 -9.94 8.86
C PRO A 393 23.39 -11.17 7.96
N VAL A 394 24.53 -11.58 7.44
CA VAL A 394 24.61 -12.75 6.56
C VAL A 394 25.61 -13.75 7.10
N LEU A 395 25.20 -15.02 7.15
CA LEU A 395 26.05 -16.15 7.51
C LEU A 395 26.73 -16.71 6.27
N LEU A 396 27.98 -17.15 6.40
CA LEU A 396 28.63 -17.96 5.38
C LEU A 396 28.44 -19.45 5.70
N THR A 397 27.77 -20.15 4.80
CA THR A 397 27.66 -21.62 4.82
C THR A 397 28.44 -22.21 3.65
N TYR A 398 28.85 -23.46 3.76
CA TYR A 398 29.72 -24.14 2.81
C TYR A 398 29.67 -25.65 3.02
N LYS A 399 30.18 -26.39 2.05
CA LYS A 399 30.63 -27.79 2.23
C LYS A 399 32.10 -27.78 2.60
N VAL A 400 32.52 -28.80 3.37
CA VAL A 400 33.93 -29.01 3.69
C VAL A 400 34.29 -30.47 3.51
N MET A 401 35.40 -30.71 2.83
CA MET A 401 36.01 -32.01 2.67
C MET A 401 37.30 -32.06 3.47
N LEU A 402 37.41 -33.06 4.34
CA LEU A 402 38.60 -33.33 5.12
C LEU A 402 39.37 -34.46 4.45
N LEU A 403 40.64 -34.21 4.19
CA LEU A 403 41.54 -35.14 3.53
C LEU A 403 42.76 -35.38 4.40
N GLU A 404 43.44 -36.47 4.12
CA GLU A 404 44.76 -36.72 4.67
C GLU A 404 45.74 -37.14 3.59
N HIS A 405 46.99 -36.79 3.82
CA HIS A 405 48.15 -37.30 3.09
C HIS A 405 49.09 -37.93 4.11
N ILE A 406 49.57 -39.14 3.80
CA ILE A 406 50.51 -39.88 4.65
C ILE A 406 51.68 -40.31 3.77
N LEU A 407 52.85 -39.77 4.05
CA LEU A 407 54.12 -40.30 3.58
C LEU A 407 54.77 -40.98 4.80
N ASN A 408 54.69 -42.31 4.87
CA ASN A 408 54.91 -43.06 6.11
C ASN A 408 56.32 -42.88 6.70
N ALA A 409 56.41 -42.18 7.85
CA ALA A 409 57.69 -41.90 8.51
C ALA A 409 58.48 -43.12 9.01
N SER A 410 57.87 -44.30 9.05
CA SER A 410 58.52 -45.54 9.45
C SER A 410 58.91 -46.44 8.28
N ASN A 411 58.54 -46.08 7.03
CA ASN A 411 58.86 -46.87 5.84
C ASN A 411 59.17 -45.97 4.63
N ASP A 412 60.46 -45.87 4.32
CA ASP A 412 60.98 -45.00 3.26
C ASP A 412 60.61 -45.41 1.82
N GLU A 413 60.25 -46.69 1.64
CA GLU A 413 59.82 -47.23 0.36
C GLU A 413 58.32 -47.05 0.14
N ALA A 414 57.55 -46.68 1.18
CA ALA A 414 56.12 -46.48 1.07
C ALA A 414 55.81 -45.29 0.14
N GLY A 415 54.90 -45.51 -0.82
CA GLY A 415 54.33 -44.41 -1.60
C GLY A 415 53.48 -43.49 -0.71
N ALA A 416 53.27 -42.26 -1.17
CA ALA A 416 52.30 -41.38 -0.53
C ALA A 416 50.89 -41.99 -0.55
N ASP A 417 50.25 -42.12 0.60
CA ASP A 417 48.84 -42.48 0.70
C ASP A 417 48.00 -41.21 0.85
N THR A 418 46.83 -41.20 0.22
CA THR A 418 45.88 -40.09 0.32
C THR A 418 44.49 -40.65 0.54
N ALA A 419 43.71 -40.03 1.42
CA ALA A 419 42.33 -40.44 1.63
C ALA A 419 41.41 -39.28 1.97
N THR A 420 40.13 -39.51 1.72
CA THR A 420 39.04 -38.68 2.18
C THR A 420 38.63 -39.16 3.56
N LEU A 421 38.84 -38.32 4.57
CA LEU A 421 38.44 -38.60 5.95
C LEU A 421 36.92 -38.42 6.14
N GLY A 422 36.35 -37.40 5.49
CA GLY A 422 34.92 -37.15 5.51
C GLY A 422 34.54 -35.89 4.74
N VAL A 423 33.34 -35.87 4.19
CA VAL A 423 32.72 -34.69 3.56
C VAL A 423 31.56 -34.26 4.43
N PHE A 424 31.45 -32.96 4.74
CA PHE A 424 30.38 -32.40 5.57
C PHE A 424 29.59 -31.35 4.78
N GLY A 425 28.27 -31.39 4.95
CA GLY A 425 27.31 -30.52 4.28
C GLY A 425 26.76 -31.12 2.98
N SER A 426 25.60 -30.63 2.58
CA SER A 426 24.89 -30.98 1.35
C SER A 426 24.29 -29.73 0.72
N ASP A 427 23.46 -29.89 -0.31
CA ASP A 427 22.72 -28.75 -0.87
C ASP A 427 21.66 -28.22 0.11
N SER A 428 21.16 -29.08 1.00
CA SER A 428 20.10 -28.78 1.97
C SER A 428 20.61 -28.41 3.36
N ILE A 429 21.83 -28.83 3.74
CA ILE A 429 22.40 -28.56 5.08
C ILE A 429 23.84 -28.03 4.99
N SER A 430 24.18 -27.03 5.81
CA SER A 430 25.57 -26.55 5.92
C SER A 430 26.49 -27.59 6.56
N ALA A 431 27.80 -27.51 6.30
CA ALA A 431 28.79 -28.40 6.92
C ALA A 431 28.74 -28.42 8.46
N ARG A 432 28.54 -27.25 9.09
CA ARG A 432 28.51 -27.15 10.57
C ARG A 432 27.24 -27.79 11.15
N GLU A 433 26.11 -27.67 10.46
CA GLU A 433 24.86 -28.32 10.87
C GLU A 433 24.96 -29.83 10.73
N ASP A 434 25.49 -30.32 9.60
CA ASP A 434 25.75 -31.73 9.38
C ASP A 434 26.65 -32.31 10.49
N LEU A 435 27.73 -31.61 10.85
CA LEU A 435 28.57 -32.01 11.98
C LEU A 435 27.81 -32.02 13.31
N LYS A 436 27.02 -30.97 13.60
CA LYS A 436 26.27 -30.84 14.85
C LYS A 436 25.33 -32.02 15.07
N VAL A 437 24.55 -32.40 14.06
CA VAL A 437 23.60 -33.52 14.10
C VAL A 437 24.26 -34.78 14.66
N TYR A 438 25.49 -35.09 14.24
CA TYR A 438 26.21 -36.27 14.74
C TYR A 438 26.88 -36.07 16.11
N LEU A 439 27.30 -34.85 16.46
CA LEU A 439 27.92 -34.58 17.76
C LEU A 439 26.92 -34.41 18.92
N THR A 440 25.63 -34.20 18.62
CA THR A 440 24.57 -34.05 19.62
C THR A 440 23.49 -35.11 19.48
N ASP A 441 22.77 -35.12 18.36
CA ASP A 441 21.45 -35.77 18.27
C ASP A 441 21.60 -37.25 17.92
N ASN A 442 22.59 -37.56 17.07
CA ASN A 442 22.82 -38.88 16.48
C ASN A 442 24.15 -39.51 16.94
N ILE A 443 24.66 -39.12 18.10
CA ILE A 443 26.02 -39.50 18.57
C ILE A 443 26.27 -41.02 18.65
N ASN A 444 25.24 -41.80 18.92
CA ASN A 444 25.31 -43.26 19.01
C ASN A 444 24.90 -43.98 17.71
N ILE A 445 24.47 -43.24 16.69
CA ILE A 445 24.08 -43.79 15.39
C ILE A 445 25.33 -43.85 14.51
N LYS A 446 25.49 -44.98 13.79
CA LYS A 446 26.58 -45.13 12.83
C LYS A 446 26.38 -44.15 11.68
N ASP A 447 27.30 -43.21 11.56
CA ASP A 447 27.45 -42.34 10.39
C ASP A 447 28.00 -43.19 9.24
N THR A 448 27.13 -43.59 8.33
CA THR A 448 27.49 -44.44 7.19
C THR A 448 28.35 -43.72 6.16
N ASN A 449 28.22 -42.39 6.04
CA ASN A 449 29.00 -41.59 5.08
C ASN A 449 30.47 -41.51 5.49
N ARG A 450 30.75 -41.52 6.80
CA ARG A 450 32.11 -41.46 7.36
C ARG A 450 32.55 -42.78 8.00
N ASN A 451 31.67 -43.78 7.97
CA ASN A 451 31.83 -45.11 8.57
C ASN A 451 32.31 -45.06 10.03
N ILE A 452 31.66 -44.23 10.86
CA ILE A 452 32.06 -44.00 12.26
C ILE A 452 30.85 -43.92 13.19
N THR A 453 31.02 -44.34 14.45
CA THR A 453 30.07 -44.05 15.53
C THR A 453 30.70 -42.99 16.44
N TRP A 454 30.10 -41.80 16.49
CA TRP A 454 30.74 -40.62 17.08
C TRP A 454 30.97 -40.72 18.60
N SER A 455 30.17 -41.51 19.32
CA SER A 455 30.38 -41.80 20.76
C SER A 455 31.69 -42.54 21.06
N GLU A 456 32.26 -43.27 20.08
CA GLU A 456 33.59 -43.89 20.22
C GLU A 456 34.69 -42.83 20.32
N LEU A 457 34.55 -41.71 19.62
CA LEU A 457 35.49 -40.60 19.68
C LEU A 457 35.33 -39.76 20.94
N GLN A 458 34.11 -39.67 21.48
CA GLN A 458 33.84 -38.97 22.72
C GLN A 458 34.53 -39.63 23.93
N SER A 459 34.60 -40.97 23.93
CA SER A 459 35.10 -41.77 25.04
C SER A 459 36.60 -42.12 24.95
N ASN A 460 37.20 -42.03 23.77
CA ASN A 460 38.60 -42.38 23.52
C ASN A 460 39.57 -41.30 24.05
N SER A 461 40.66 -41.70 24.72
CA SER A 461 41.62 -40.78 25.35
C SER A 461 42.29 -39.81 24.39
N ASP A 462 42.54 -40.24 23.16
CA ASP A 462 43.31 -39.50 22.15
C ASP A 462 42.44 -38.49 21.39
N THR A 463 41.11 -38.73 21.35
CA THR A 463 40.15 -37.93 20.58
C THR A 463 39.14 -37.17 21.43
N LYS A 464 38.92 -37.52 22.71
CA LYS A 464 37.94 -36.86 23.60
C LYS A 464 38.08 -35.32 23.66
N ASN A 465 39.30 -34.80 23.69
CA ASN A 465 39.53 -33.35 23.77
C ASN A 465 39.15 -32.65 22.45
N ALA A 466 39.50 -33.25 21.31
CA ALA A 466 39.08 -32.74 20.00
C ALA A 466 37.57 -32.89 19.80
N PHE A 467 36.95 -33.93 20.35
CA PHE A 467 35.51 -34.12 20.31
C PHE A 467 34.79 -32.99 21.05
N GLN A 468 35.19 -32.69 22.28
CA GLN A 468 34.60 -31.58 23.05
C GLN A 468 34.82 -30.24 22.35
N TYR A 469 36.02 -30.00 21.81
CA TYR A 469 36.29 -28.80 21.04
C TYR A 469 35.37 -28.66 19.82
N ALA A 470 35.23 -29.72 19.04
CA ALA A 470 34.38 -29.74 17.84
C ALA A 470 32.90 -29.50 18.19
N LYS A 471 32.43 -30.12 19.28
CA LYS A 471 31.06 -29.97 19.78
C LYS A 471 30.77 -28.55 20.26
N SER A 472 31.69 -27.94 21.02
CA SER A 472 31.47 -26.63 21.64
C SER A 472 31.82 -25.45 20.74
N ASN A 473 32.67 -25.64 19.71
CA ASN A 473 33.17 -24.54 18.87
C ASN A 473 32.84 -24.79 17.39
N THR A 474 33.44 -25.82 16.77
CA THR A 474 33.33 -26.09 15.31
C THR A 474 31.87 -26.23 14.86
N ALA A 475 31.04 -26.95 15.63
CA ALA A 475 29.64 -27.16 15.29
C ALA A 475 28.76 -25.92 15.55
N LEU A 476 29.05 -25.10 16.57
CA LEU A 476 28.10 -24.11 17.10
C LEU A 476 28.39 -22.66 16.71
N TYR A 477 29.62 -22.29 16.35
CA TYR A 477 29.97 -20.92 16.01
C TYR A 477 30.05 -20.70 14.51
N ILE A 478 29.30 -19.72 14.01
CA ILE A 478 29.14 -19.48 12.57
C ILE A 478 29.59 -18.05 12.25
N PRO A 479 30.48 -17.84 11.26
CA PRO A 479 30.89 -16.52 10.86
C PRO A 479 29.73 -15.75 10.22
N MET A 480 29.57 -14.49 10.61
CA MET A 480 28.55 -13.57 10.15
C MET A 480 29.16 -12.24 9.69
N SER A 481 28.58 -11.60 8.68
CA SER A 481 28.88 -10.21 8.31
C SER A 481 27.67 -9.31 8.49
N SER A 482 27.89 -8.02 8.76
CA SER A 482 26.86 -7.03 9.06
C SER A 482 26.33 -6.23 7.84
N ALA A 483 26.49 -6.75 6.62
CA ALA A 483 26.17 -6.00 5.40
C ALA A 483 24.66 -5.70 5.22
N GLY A 484 24.31 -4.66 4.46
CA GLY A 484 22.95 -4.10 4.43
C GLY A 484 22.07 -4.52 3.25
N ALA A 485 20.77 -4.64 3.49
CA ALA A 485 19.76 -5.00 2.50
C ALA A 485 18.58 -4.01 2.50
N THR A 486 17.91 -3.88 1.35
CA THR A 486 16.63 -3.17 1.22
C THR A 486 15.52 -4.19 1.03
N TYR A 487 14.43 -4.06 1.77
CA TYR A 487 13.27 -4.94 1.70
C TYR A 487 12.03 -4.07 1.47
N SER A 488 11.33 -4.28 0.37
CA SER A 488 10.10 -3.55 0.04
C SER A 488 8.88 -4.41 0.29
N VAL A 489 7.88 -3.83 0.94
CA VAL A 489 6.53 -4.37 1.08
C VAL A 489 5.61 -3.53 0.23
N ASN A 490 4.90 -4.17 -0.70
CA ASN A 490 3.86 -3.53 -1.49
C ASN A 490 2.50 -4.01 -0.98
N LEU A 491 1.64 -3.07 -0.62
CA LEU A 491 0.26 -3.32 -0.24
C LEU A 491 -0.65 -2.86 -1.37
N LYS A 492 -1.48 -3.78 -1.84
CA LYS A 492 -2.57 -3.49 -2.75
C LYS A 492 -3.91 -3.79 -2.10
N THR A 493 -4.72 -2.77 -1.91
CA THR A 493 -6.08 -2.90 -1.39
C THR A 493 -7.09 -2.68 -2.52
N ILE A 494 -7.98 -3.64 -2.72
CA ILE A 494 -9.12 -3.55 -3.63
C ILE A 494 -10.40 -3.54 -2.80
N ASN A 495 -11.06 -2.39 -2.77
CA ASN A 495 -12.37 -2.22 -2.15
C ASN A 495 -13.45 -2.25 -3.22
N VAL A 496 -14.44 -3.12 -3.07
CA VAL A 496 -15.61 -3.23 -3.93
C VAL A 496 -16.86 -2.93 -3.11
N THR A 497 -17.51 -1.81 -3.41
CA THR A 497 -18.69 -1.32 -2.68
C THR A 497 -19.87 -1.03 -3.59
N TYR A 498 -21.06 -0.91 -3.01
CA TYR A 498 -22.25 -0.44 -3.72
C TYR A 498 -22.07 1.01 -4.21
N ASP A 499 -22.49 1.29 -5.45
CA ASP A 499 -22.39 2.61 -6.09
C ASP A 499 -23.74 3.16 -6.61
N GLY A 500 -24.82 2.38 -6.47
CA GLY A 500 -26.16 2.78 -6.90
C GLY A 500 -26.87 1.73 -7.74
N LEU A 501 -27.91 2.17 -8.45
CA LEU A 501 -28.66 1.36 -9.40
C LEU A 501 -28.62 1.99 -10.80
N ILE A 502 -28.68 1.16 -11.83
CA ILE A 502 -28.77 1.58 -13.23
C ILE A 502 -29.93 0.86 -13.92
N SER A 503 -30.60 1.53 -14.88
CA SER A 503 -31.67 0.90 -15.67
C SER A 503 -31.13 -0.17 -16.62
N THR A 504 -31.81 -1.31 -16.73
CA THR A 504 -31.50 -2.34 -17.74
C THR A 504 -32.22 -2.07 -19.06
N GLN A 505 -33.29 -1.27 -19.03
CA GLN A 505 -34.05 -0.85 -20.21
C GLN A 505 -33.72 0.61 -20.58
N PRO A 506 -33.61 0.95 -21.88
CA PRO A 506 -33.28 2.30 -22.29
C PRO A 506 -34.41 3.27 -21.93
N LEU A 507 -34.04 4.52 -21.64
CA LEU A 507 -35.00 5.62 -21.50
C LEU A 507 -35.81 5.72 -22.79
N SER A 508 -37.13 5.86 -22.70
CA SER A 508 -38.00 5.87 -23.87
C SER A 508 -38.84 7.13 -23.97
N LYS A 509 -39.32 7.65 -22.84
CA LYS A 509 -40.12 8.87 -22.81
C LYS A 509 -39.90 9.65 -21.52
N ILE A 510 -40.21 10.94 -21.55
CA ILE A 510 -40.19 11.82 -20.37
C ILE A 510 -41.61 12.30 -20.12
N GLU A 511 -42.06 12.21 -18.88
CA GLU A 511 -43.40 12.58 -18.46
C GLU A 511 -43.38 13.67 -17.40
N THR A 512 -44.44 14.47 -17.36
CA THR A 512 -44.72 15.42 -16.28
C THR A 512 -46.17 15.29 -15.86
N THR A 513 -46.45 15.50 -14.58
CA THR A 513 -47.82 15.56 -14.04
C THR A 513 -48.35 17.00 -13.97
N ALA A 514 -47.54 17.99 -14.36
CA ALA A 514 -47.98 19.37 -14.39
C ALA A 514 -49.05 19.57 -15.48
N SER A 515 -50.07 20.35 -15.16
CA SER A 515 -51.09 20.76 -16.13
C SER A 515 -50.63 21.97 -16.95
N ASP A 516 -51.36 22.25 -18.02
CA ASP A 516 -51.19 23.46 -18.83
C ASP A 516 -51.12 24.73 -17.99
N LEU A 517 -50.21 25.63 -18.37
CA LEU A 517 -49.89 26.83 -17.61
C LEU A 517 -50.63 28.03 -18.17
N ASN A 518 -51.16 28.87 -17.27
CA ASN A 518 -51.85 30.11 -17.62
C ASN A 518 -51.16 31.31 -16.96
N LEU A 519 -50.75 32.29 -17.76
CA LEU A 519 -50.07 33.49 -17.29
C LEU A 519 -50.74 34.77 -17.83
N LEU A 520 -50.52 35.87 -17.13
CA LEU A 520 -50.88 37.21 -17.62
C LEU A 520 -49.63 37.92 -18.12
N THR A 521 -49.77 38.74 -19.15
CA THR A 521 -48.69 39.59 -19.65
C THR A 521 -48.03 40.40 -18.52
N GLY A 522 -46.70 40.29 -18.44
CA GLY A 522 -45.85 40.94 -17.43
C GLY A 522 -45.66 40.13 -16.14
N ASN A 523 -46.24 38.93 -16.03
CA ASN A 523 -45.97 37.99 -14.93
C ASN A 523 -44.85 37.01 -15.31
N SER A 524 -44.31 36.32 -14.31
CA SER A 524 -43.32 35.26 -14.47
C SER A 524 -43.62 34.06 -13.57
N LEU A 525 -43.07 32.90 -13.92
CA LEU A 525 -43.22 31.64 -13.19
C LEU A 525 -41.91 30.86 -13.17
N THR A 526 -41.46 30.41 -12.00
CA THR A 526 -40.27 29.55 -11.87
C THR A 526 -40.61 28.12 -12.30
N ILE A 527 -40.04 27.68 -13.42
CA ILE A 527 -40.36 26.39 -14.05
C ILE A 527 -39.42 25.26 -13.63
N SER A 528 -38.29 25.55 -12.97
CA SER A 528 -37.43 24.51 -12.38
C SER A 528 -38.14 23.64 -11.32
N ASN A 529 -39.29 24.09 -10.80
CA ASN A 529 -40.08 23.32 -9.84
C ASN A 529 -41.02 22.31 -10.51
N ILE A 530 -41.20 22.38 -11.83
CA ILE A 530 -42.01 21.43 -12.59
C ILE A 530 -41.25 20.11 -12.63
N ARG A 531 -41.78 19.08 -11.96
CA ARG A 531 -41.14 17.77 -11.90
C ARG A 531 -41.34 17.01 -13.20
N VAL A 532 -40.28 16.38 -13.67
CA VAL A 532 -40.30 15.41 -14.78
C VAL A 532 -39.77 14.07 -14.30
N LYS A 533 -40.23 12.99 -14.93
CA LYS A 533 -39.72 11.64 -14.72
C LYS A 533 -39.43 10.96 -16.05
N GLY A 534 -38.37 10.16 -16.09
CA GLY A 534 -38.06 9.30 -17.24
C GLY A 534 -38.80 7.97 -17.12
N ILE A 535 -39.31 7.46 -18.23
CA ILE A 535 -39.92 6.14 -18.36
C ILE A 535 -39.11 5.33 -19.35
N ASN A 536 -38.77 4.10 -18.99
CA ASN A 536 -38.01 3.19 -19.83
C ASN A 536 -38.91 2.54 -20.91
N LYS A 537 -38.28 1.83 -21.84
CA LYS A 537 -38.97 1.15 -22.96
C LYS A 537 -39.99 0.10 -22.51
N ALA A 538 -39.86 -0.45 -21.30
CA ALA A 538 -40.82 -1.38 -20.72
C ALA A 538 -42.02 -0.69 -20.05
N GLY A 539 -42.09 0.65 -20.07
CA GLY A 539 -43.21 1.43 -19.52
C GLY A 539 -43.13 1.67 -18.01
N THR A 540 -42.00 1.40 -17.38
CA THR A 540 -41.76 1.65 -15.94
C THR A 540 -40.78 2.81 -15.73
N ASP A 541 -40.68 3.33 -14.51
CA ASP A 541 -39.77 4.45 -14.23
C ASP A 541 -38.31 4.09 -14.57
N TYR A 542 -37.61 4.99 -15.27
CA TYR A 542 -36.22 4.80 -15.64
C TYR A 542 -35.31 5.07 -14.44
N ILE A 543 -34.59 4.04 -14.00
CA ILE A 543 -33.70 4.12 -12.85
C ILE A 543 -32.45 4.93 -13.19
N GLY A 544 -32.18 5.95 -12.38
CA GLY A 544 -31.08 6.90 -12.58
C GLY A 544 -31.46 8.16 -13.36
N PHE A 545 -32.75 8.38 -13.68
CA PHE A 545 -33.19 9.63 -14.29
C PHE A 545 -32.94 10.82 -13.33
N ASN A 546 -32.29 11.88 -13.81
CA ASN A 546 -32.03 13.08 -13.02
C ASN A 546 -32.46 14.32 -13.80
N GLN A 547 -33.51 15.00 -13.33
CA GLN A 547 -34.02 16.23 -13.94
C GLN A 547 -32.97 17.35 -14.07
N ASP A 548 -31.88 17.34 -13.30
CA ASP A 548 -30.85 18.36 -13.43
C ASP A 548 -29.92 18.13 -14.64
N LYS A 549 -29.98 16.95 -15.26
CA LYS A 549 -29.28 16.60 -16.52
C LYS A 549 -30.17 16.84 -17.74
N GLY A 550 -30.76 18.02 -17.79
CA GLY A 550 -31.64 18.48 -18.86
C GLY A 550 -32.19 19.86 -18.56
N HIS A 551 -32.95 20.42 -19.49
CA HIS A 551 -33.43 21.78 -19.41
C HIS A 551 -34.72 21.98 -20.20
N TRP A 552 -35.49 23.00 -19.82
CA TRP A 552 -36.68 23.40 -20.56
C TRP A 552 -36.33 24.37 -21.67
N ILE A 553 -36.94 24.19 -22.85
CA ILE A 553 -36.90 25.13 -23.98
C ILE A 553 -38.32 25.62 -24.30
N ILE A 554 -38.42 26.71 -25.07
CA ILE A 554 -39.70 27.20 -25.58
C ILE A 554 -39.84 26.80 -27.04
N THR A 555 -40.95 26.14 -27.38
CA THR A 555 -41.28 25.72 -28.74
C THR A 555 -42.63 26.26 -29.20
N SER A 556 -42.82 26.32 -30.52
CA SER A 556 -44.08 26.59 -31.19
C SER A 556 -44.95 25.33 -31.29
N ALA A 557 -46.18 25.47 -31.79
CA ALA A 557 -47.10 24.34 -31.94
C ALA A 557 -46.61 23.24 -32.91
N ASP A 558 -45.72 23.58 -33.83
CA ASP A 558 -45.03 22.66 -34.76
C ASP A 558 -43.70 22.12 -34.21
N GLY A 559 -43.38 22.37 -32.93
CA GLY A 559 -42.19 21.83 -32.27
C GLY A 559 -40.88 22.54 -32.65
N LYS A 560 -40.94 23.68 -33.35
CA LYS A 560 -39.75 24.48 -33.65
C LYS A 560 -39.41 25.37 -32.46
N GLU A 561 -38.12 25.47 -32.14
CA GLU A 561 -37.66 26.31 -31.05
C GLU A 561 -37.93 27.80 -31.35
N ASP A 562 -38.64 28.48 -30.45
CA ASP A 562 -38.92 29.91 -30.56
C ASP A 562 -37.84 30.72 -29.84
N VAL A 563 -36.75 30.97 -30.56
CA VAL A 563 -35.63 31.81 -30.11
C VAL A 563 -35.95 33.31 -30.12
N SER A 564 -37.10 33.72 -30.67
CA SER A 564 -37.42 35.15 -30.86
C SER A 564 -37.84 35.86 -29.57
N GLY A 565 -38.25 35.12 -28.55
CA GLY A 565 -38.65 35.66 -27.25
C GLY A 565 -39.90 36.56 -27.29
N ASN A 566 -40.66 36.54 -28.39
CA ASN A 566 -41.71 37.52 -28.66
C ASN A 566 -42.93 37.39 -27.74
N ILE A 567 -43.32 36.15 -27.42
CA ILE A 567 -44.49 35.84 -26.58
C ILE A 567 -44.04 35.62 -25.13
N ALA A 568 -42.98 34.83 -24.94
CA ALA A 568 -42.38 34.53 -23.65
C ALA A 568 -40.88 34.30 -23.79
N SER A 569 -40.13 34.37 -22.69
CA SER A 569 -38.71 34.02 -22.66
C SER A 569 -38.32 33.30 -21.38
N LEU A 570 -37.26 32.50 -21.44
CA LEU A 570 -36.64 31.90 -20.27
C LEU A 570 -35.49 32.77 -19.75
N SER A 571 -35.36 32.83 -18.43
CA SER A 571 -34.24 33.48 -17.75
C SER A 571 -33.76 32.63 -16.60
N GLN A 572 -32.45 32.54 -16.40
CA GLN A 572 -31.85 31.78 -15.31
C GLN A 572 -31.31 32.71 -14.22
N SER A 573 -31.56 32.37 -12.96
CA SER A 573 -30.96 33.07 -11.82
C SER A 573 -29.50 32.64 -11.62
N ARG A 574 -28.74 33.40 -10.81
CA ARG A 574 -27.41 32.98 -10.33
C ARG A 574 -27.41 31.64 -9.59
N SER A 575 -28.54 31.22 -9.05
CA SER A 575 -28.70 29.93 -8.38
C SER A 575 -29.13 28.81 -9.32
N GLY A 576 -29.06 29.01 -10.65
CA GLY A 576 -29.43 28.03 -11.66
C GLY A 576 -30.93 27.86 -11.91
N LYS A 577 -31.82 28.56 -11.19
CA LYS A 577 -33.28 28.40 -11.34
C LYS A 577 -33.79 29.11 -12.59
N VAL A 578 -34.54 28.39 -13.41
CA VAL A 578 -35.12 28.86 -14.66
C VAL A 578 -36.53 29.41 -14.41
N THR A 579 -36.77 30.60 -14.94
CA THR A 579 -38.04 31.34 -14.85
C THR A 579 -38.55 31.66 -16.24
N LEU A 580 -39.82 31.34 -16.48
CA LEU A 580 -40.58 31.73 -17.66
C LEU A 580 -41.16 33.13 -17.46
N ASN A 581 -40.93 34.03 -18.41
CA ASN A 581 -41.38 35.42 -18.38
C ASN A 581 -42.37 35.69 -19.52
N ALA A 582 -43.55 36.21 -19.21
CA ALA A 582 -44.62 36.44 -20.19
C ALA A 582 -44.60 37.88 -20.73
N HIS A 583 -44.42 38.04 -22.05
CA HIS A 583 -44.24 39.35 -22.71
C HIS A 583 -45.46 39.84 -23.49
N LYS A 584 -46.10 38.95 -24.26
CA LYS A 584 -47.26 39.28 -25.10
C LYS A 584 -48.33 38.20 -25.02
N PRO A 585 -49.60 38.53 -25.27
CA PRO A 585 -50.64 37.52 -25.39
C PRO A 585 -50.34 36.53 -26.53
N GLY A 586 -50.55 35.24 -26.27
CA GLY A 586 -50.24 34.18 -27.22
C GLY A 586 -50.10 32.82 -26.54
N THR A 587 -49.79 31.80 -27.32
CA THR A 587 -49.57 30.43 -26.84
C THR A 587 -48.17 29.99 -27.23
N VAL A 588 -47.43 29.43 -26.28
CA VAL A 588 -46.15 28.74 -26.51
C VAL A 588 -46.16 27.39 -25.81
N TYR A 589 -45.19 26.54 -26.11
CA TYR A 589 -45.03 25.23 -25.47
C TYR A 589 -43.69 25.19 -24.74
N LEU A 590 -43.68 24.60 -23.56
CA LEU A 590 -42.45 24.28 -22.83
C LEU A 590 -42.13 22.82 -23.07
N GLU A 591 -40.97 22.56 -23.66
CA GLU A 591 -40.48 21.22 -23.96
C GLU A 591 -39.26 20.92 -23.10
N TYR A 592 -39.22 19.75 -22.47
CA TYR A 592 -38.07 19.32 -21.69
C TYR A 592 -37.08 18.55 -22.57
N VAL A 593 -35.81 18.94 -22.55
CA VAL A 593 -34.74 18.35 -23.35
C VAL A 593 -33.70 17.78 -22.40
N ILE A 594 -33.27 16.54 -22.63
CA ILE A 594 -32.20 15.92 -21.85
C ILE A 594 -30.83 16.38 -22.32
N ASP A 595 -29.85 16.37 -21.42
CA ASP A 595 -28.47 16.49 -21.83
C ASP A 595 -28.04 15.21 -22.57
N GLU A 596 -27.41 15.40 -23.73
CA GLU A 596 -26.84 14.30 -24.49
C GLU A 596 -25.76 13.59 -23.66
N ASN A 597 -25.61 12.27 -23.82
CA ASN A 597 -24.63 11.44 -23.09
C ASN A 597 -24.89 11.18 -21.59
N CYS A 598 -26.13 11.32 -21.12
CA CYS A 598 -26.43 11.17 -19.69
C CYS A 598 -27.13 9.88 -19.27
N TYR A 599 -27.84 9.22 -20.19
CA TYR A 599 -28.74 8.12 -19.88
C TYR A 599 -28.41 6.88 -20.71
N ALA A 600 -27.70 5.93 -20.12
CA ALA A 600 -27.31 4.66 -20.75
C ALA A 600 -28.07 3.47 -20.12
N THR A 601 -27.74 2.24 -20.49
CA THR A 601 -28.26 1.05 -19.81
C THR A 601 -27.16 0.20 -19.22
N ALA A 602 -27.52 -0.67 -18.30
CA ALA A 602 -26.65 -1.70 -17.74
C ALA A 602 -25.91 -2.51 -18.82
N SER A 603 -26.60 -2.84 -19.91
CA SER A 603 -26.06 -3.65 -21.01
C SER A 603 -25.26 -2.85 -22.05
N ALA A 604 -25.41 -1.52 -22.08
CA ALA A 604 -24.76 -0.65 -23.05
C ALA A 604 -24.37 0.70 -22.41
N PRO A 605 -23.39 0.70 -21.48
CA PRO A 605 -23.05 1.89 -20.68
C PRO A 605 -22.45 3.05 -21.48
N MET A 606 -22.00 2.80 -22.72
CA MET A 606 -21.48 3.82 -23.64
C MET A 606 -22.47 4.23 -24.74
N ALA A 607 -23.66 3.62 -24.78
CA ALA A 607 -24.71 3.94 -25.75
C ALA A 607 -25.80 4.77 -25.08
N TYR A 608 -25.63 6.08 -25.11
CA TYR A 608 -26.54 7.01 -24.45
C TYR A 608 -27.79 7.30 -25.29
N MET A 609 -28.92 7.47 -24.60
CA MET A 609 -30.16 7.98 -25.19
C MET A 609 -29.97 9.42 -25.65
N THR A 610 -30.50 9.73 -26.83
CA THR A 610 -30.51 11.09 -27.39
C THR A 610 -31.92 11.65 -27.45
N ASN A 611 -32.06 12.98 -27.50
CA ASN A 611 -33.39 13.60 -27.63
C ASN A 611 -34.12 13.15 -28.91
N ARG A 612 -33.37 12.86 -29.99
CA ARG A 612 -33.93 12.34 -31.25
C ARG A 612 -34.56 10.96 -31.10
N GLN A 613 -34.05 10.13 -30.20
CA GLN A 613 -34.49 8.74 -30.03
C GLN A 613 -35.64 8.59 -29.03
N LEU A 614 -35.96 9.64 -28.27
CA LEU A 614 -37.11 9.62 -27.38
C LEU A 614 -38.40 9.48 -28.18
N ALA A 615 -39.28 8.58 -27.73
CA ALA A 615 -40.61 8.41 -28.32
C ALA A 615 -41.50 9.63 -28.02
N SER A 616 -41.31 10.25 -26.85
CA SER A 616 -41.90 11.55 -26.50
C SER A 616 -41.14 12.19 -25.35
N THR A 617 -41.24 13.52 -25.25
CA THR A 617 -40.76 14.27 -24.08
C THR A 617 -41.91 15.03 -23.40
N ALA A 618 -41.65 15.55 -22.20
CA ALA A 618 -42.62 16.35 -21.47
C ALA A 618 -42.84 17.69 -22.19
N ILE A 619 -44.08 17.94 -22.59
CA ILE A 619 -44.50 19.19 -23.25
C ILE A 619 -45.66 19.78 -22.45
N LEU A 620 -45.57 21.07 -22.13
CA LEU A 620 -46.61 21.83 -21.43
C LEU A 620 -47.07 23.01 -22.28
N LYS A 621 -48.38 23.13 -22.51
CA LYS A 621 -48.93 24.31 -23.19
C LYS A 621 -48.97 25.49 -22.22
N VAL A 622 -48.49 26.64 -22.67
CA VAL A 622 -48.49 27.90 -21.91
C VAL A 622 -49.35 28.92 -22.64
N THR A 623 -50.45 29.33 -22.00
CA THR A 623 -51.35 30.37 -22.53
C THR A 623 -51.11 31.68 -21.79
N ILE A 624 -50.79 32.75 -22.53
CA ILE A 624 -50.58 34.10 -21.99
C ILE A 624 -51.74 35.01 -22.42
N ALA A 625 -52.43 35.57 -21.44
CA ALA A 625 -53.56 36.48 -21.65
C ALA A 625 -53.20 37.94 -21.34
N ALA A 626 -53.90 38.88 -21.97
CA ALA A 626 -53.72 40.31 -21.77
C ALA A 626 -54.16 40.76 -20.35
N LYS A 627 -53.41 41.69 -19.75
CA LYS A 627 -53.72 42.26 -18.43
C LYS A 627 -54.81 43.33 -18.53
N LYS A 628 -56.02 43.09 -17.99
CA LYS A 628 -57.10 44.09 -17.89
C LYS A 628 -56.75 45.20 -16.86
N THR A 629 -56.84 46.47 -17.24
CA THR A 629 -56.67 47.64 -16.34
C THR A 629 -58.01 48.26 -15.94
N ALA A 630 -58.21 48.52 -14.64
CA ALA A 630 -59.44 49.15 -14.12
C ALA A 630 -59.46 50.68 -14.30
N VAL A 631 -60.63 51.25 -14.61
CA VAL A 631 -60.83 52.70 -14.82
C VAL A 631 -60.69 53.48 -13.49
N PRO A 632 -59.82 54.51 -13.42
CA PRO A 632 -59.62 55.27 -12.18
C PRO A 632 -60.81 56.17 -11.82
N THR A 633 -61.42 55.90 -10.65
CA THR A 633 -62.54 56.70 -10.11
C THR A 633 -62.12 57.42 -8.82
N PRO A 634 -62.16 58.77 -8.73
CA PRO A 634 -61.81 59.49 -7.51
C PRO A 634 -62.91 59.45 -6.45
N GLU A 635 -62.51 59.52 -5.17
CA GLU A 635 -63.42 59.59 -4.02
C GLU A 635 -64.34 60.84 -4.10
N ALA A 636 -65.62 60.68 -3.73
CA ALA A 636 -66.58 61.77 -3.71
C ALA A 636 -66.45 62.65 -2.45
N THR A 637 -66.52 63.97 -2.62
CA THR A 637 -66.52 64.91 -1.49
C THR A 637 -67.92 65.12 -0.90
N LYS A 638 -67.99 65.56 0.36
CA LYS A 638 -69.23 65.93 1.06
C LYS A 638 -69.36 67.45 1.16
N LEU A 639 -70.49 67.99 0.73
CA LEU A 639 -70.80 69.43 0.84
C LEU A 639 -71.04 69.81 2.31
N GLY A 640 -70.25 70.76 2.80
CA GLY A 640 -70.26 71.29 4.16
C GLY A 640 -71.26 72.44 4.33
N SER A 641 -70.80 73.56 4.89
CA SER A 641 -71.65 74.72 5.18
C SER A 641 -72.03 75.48 3.90
N VAL A 642 -73.26 76.02 3.89
CA VAL A 642 -73.80 76.86 2.81
C VAL A 642 -74.42 78.08 3.45
N LYS A 643 -73.75 79.23 3.39
CA LYS A 643 -74.17 80.48 4.04
C LYS A 643 -74.55 81.54 3.01
N ALA A 644 -75.73 82.14 3.18
CA ALA A 644 -76.20 83.21 2.30
C ALA A 644 -75.65 84.59 2.71
N ALA A 645 -75.30 85.38 1.71
CA ALA A 645 -74.93 86.79 1.82
C ALA A 645 -75.59 87.60 0.68
N LYS A 646 -75.43 88.93 0.70
CA LYS A 646 -76.00 89.82 -0.33
C LYS A 646 -75.52 89.38 -1.71
N ARG A 647 -76.45 88.94 -2.56
CA ARG A 647 -76.17 88.45 -3.94
C ARG A 647 -75.05 87.39 -4.03
N SER A 648 -74.79 86.61 -2.97
CA SER A 648 -73.71 85.62 -2.94
C SER A 648 -73.96 84.47 -1.96
N ILE A 649 -73.25 83.35 -2.16
CA ILE A 649 -73.32 82.16 -1.31
C ILE A 649 -71.90 81.69 -1.00
N ALA A 650 -71.53 81.61 0.27
CA ALA A 650 -70.29 81.01 0.73
C ALA A 650 -70.51 79.51 1.00
N LEU A 651 -69.62 78.67 0.45
CA LEU A 651 -69.69 77.21 0.50
C LEU A 651 -68.42 76.65 1.13
N THR A 652 -68.55 75.59 1.92
CA THR A 652 -67.43 74.73 2.32
C THR A 652 -67.68 73.27 1.99
N TRP A 653 -66.64 72.44 1.89
CA TRP A 653 -66.75 70.99 1.66
C TRP A 653 -65.59 70.22 2.31
N LYS A 654 -65.78 68.90 2.48
CA LYS A 654 -64.76 68.01 3.05
C LYS A 654 -63.57 67.88 2.10
N LYS A 655 -62.36 68.09 2.63
CA LYS A 655 -61.10 67.86 1.91
C LYS A 655 -60.95 66.38 1.55
N ILE A 656 -60.64 66.09 0.30
CA ILE A 656 -60.26 64.75 -0.17
C ILE A 656 -58.75 64.71 -0.39
N THR A 657 -58.08 63.81 0.33
CA THR A 657 -56.62 63.65 0.32
C THR A 657 -56.16 62.35 -0.31
N SER A 658 -57.09 61.41 -0.56
CA SER A 658 -56.83 60.14 -1.19
C SER A 658 -56.19 60.32 -2.58
N LYS A 659 -55.23 59.45 -2.88
CA LYS A 659 -54.58 59.37 -4.20
C LYS A 659 -55.19 58.19 -4.95
N VAL A 660 -55.50 58.39 -6.23
CA VAL A 660 -55.88 57.31 -7.14
C VAL A 660 -54.76 57.19 -8.16
N GLN A 661 -54.21 55.98 -8.32
CA GLN A 661 -53.05 55.72 -9.18
C GLN A 661 -51.90 56.72 -8.93
N LYS A 662 -51.53 56.89 -7.66
CA LYS A 662 -50.47 57.80 -7.16
C LYS A 662 -50.70 59.30 -7.45
N LYS A 663 -51.79 59.72 -8.10
CA LYS A 663 -52.13 61.12 -8.38
C LYS A 663 -53.21 61.62 -7.41
N ARG A 664 -53.11 62.88 -6.97
CA ARG A 664 -54.16 63.56 -6.19
C ARG A 664 -55.23 64.14 -7.12
N ILE A 665 -56.41 64.41 -6.57
CA ILE A 665 -57.44 65.16 -7.30
C ILE A 665 -56.91 66.52 -7.75
N LYS A 666 -57.29 66.95 -8.95
CA LYS A 666 -56.99 68.27 -9.51
C LYS A 666 -57.75 69.36 -8.75
N GLY A 667 -58.93 69.06 -8.23
CA GLY A 667 -59.77 70.02 -7.52
C GLY A 667 -61.21 69.56 -7.41
N TYR A 668 -62.12 70.53 -7.27
CA TYR A 668 -63.54 70.29 -7.06
C TYR A 668 -64.36 71.04 -8.10
N GLN A 669 -65.45 70.44 -8.56
CA GLN A 669 -66.45 71.10 -9.39
C GLN A 669 -67.70 71.33 -8.56
N ILE A 670 -68.11 72.58 -8.44
CA ILE A 670 -69.36 72.98 -7.80
C ILE A 670 -70.37 73.24 -8.91
N GLN A 671 -71.59 72.75 -8.74
CA GLN A 671 -72.70 73.03 -9.63
C GLN A 671 -73.85 73.66 -8.83
N TYR A 672 -74.45 74.71 -9.37
CA TYR A 672 -75.51 75.46 -8.70
C TYR A 672 -76.57 75.99 -9.67
N SER A 673 -77.84 75.98 -9.24
CA SER A 673 -78.99 76.43 -10.04
C SER A 673 -80.15 76.89 -9.16
N THR A 674 -81.08 77.66 -9.70
CA THR A 674 -82.37 77.96 -9.05
C THR A 674 -83.37 76.80 -9.17
N LYS A 675 -83.10 75.80 -10.02
CA LYS A 675 -83.89 74.57 -10.16
C LYS A 675 -83.18 73.39 -9.49
N ARG A 676 -83.88 72.60 -8.68
CA ARG A 676 -83.32 71.41 -7.98
C ARG A 676 -82.80 70.34 -8.95
N SER A 677 -83.36 70.26 -10.16
CA SER A 677 -82.92 69.37 -11.23
C SER A 677 -81.61 69.78 -11.89
N PHE A 678 -81.04 70.94 -11.55
CA PHE A 678 -79.84 71.52 -12.17
C PHE A 678 -79.95 71.72 -13.69
N LYS A 679 -81.16 71.79 -14.26
CA LYS A 679 -81.36 72.26 -15.64
C LYS A 679 -80.77 73.67 -15.80
N LYS A 680 -79.92 73.87 -16.82
CA LYS A 680 -79.15 75.10 -17.08
C LYS A 680 -78.33 75.60 -15.87
N ALA A 681 -77.81 74.66 -15.06
CA ALA A 681 -76.98 75.00 -13.91
C ALA A 681 -75.64 75.61 -14.32
N LYS A 682 -75.15 76.53 -13.50
CA LYS A 682 -73.79 77.06 -13.62
C LYS A 682 -72.82 76.15 -12.88
N THR A 683 -71.60 76.04 -13.39
CA THR A 683 -70.53 75.29 -12.75
C THR A 683 -69.38 76.22 -12.38
N LYS A 684 -68.70 75.90 -11.29
CA LYS A 684 -67.45 76.56 -10.87
C LYS A 684 -66.43 75.48 -10.54
N ASN A 685 -65.33 75.48 -11.28
CA ASN A 685 -64.18 74.64 -10.96
C ASN A 685 -63.29 75.37 -9.96
N VAL A 686 -62.84 74.64 -8.94
CA VAL A 686 -61.91 75.09 -7.91
C VAL A 686 -60.68 74.22 -8.01
N ASN A 687 -59.60 74.80 -8.52
CA ASN A 687 -58.32 74.10 -8.68
C ASN A 687 -57.60 74.00 -7.33
N GLY A 688 -57.04 72.82 -7.05
CA GLY A 688 -56.29 72.53 -5.83
C GLY A 688 -57.06 71.66 -4.84
N TYR A 689 -56.49 70.50 -4.50
CA TYR A 689 -57.10 69.55 -3.56
C TYR A 689 -57.27 70.08 -2.13
N LYS A 690 -56.40 71.03 -1.71
CA LYS A 690 -56.43 71.68 -0.38
C LYS A 690 -57.55 72.71 -0.25
N LYS A 691 -58.16 73.16 -1.35
CA LYS A 691 -59.21 74.19 -1.31
C LYS A 691 -60.53 73.57 -0.86
N THR A 692 -61.05 74.06 0.26
CA THR A 692 -62.27 73.54 0.93
C THR A 692 -63.38 74.58 1.04
N ARG A 693 -63.21 75.76 0.46
CA ARG A 693 -64.18 76.87 0.49
C ARG A 693 -64.20 77.68 -0.80
N VAL A 694 -65.36 78.21 -1.17
CA VAL A 694 -65.51 79.20 -2.24
C VAL A 694 -66.75 80.07 -2.01
N THR A 695 -66.73 81.29 -2.52
CA THR A 695 -67.91 82.16 -2.55
C THR A 695 -68.41 82.30 -3.98
N LEU A 696 -69.66 81.88 -4.22
CA LEU A 696 -70.38 82.13 -5.45
C LEU A 696 -70.92 83.57 -5.42
N LYS A 697 -70.43 84.45 -6.28
CA LYS A 697 -70.82 85.87 -6.37
C LYS A 697 -71.76 86.13 -7.56
N LYS A 698 -72.30 87.35 -7.67
CA LYS A 698 -73.18 87.82 -8.77
C LYS A 698 -74.45 86.97 -8.91
N LEU A 699 -75.04 86.54 -7.79
CA LEU A 699 -76.30 85.82 -7.75
C LEU A 699 -77.50 86.79 -7.69
N LYS A 700 -78.68 86.31 -8.08
CA LYS A 700 -79.93 87.09 -7.93
C LYS A 700 -80.26 87.21 -6.44
N ALA A 701 -80.63 88.41 -5.98
CA ALA A 701 -81.03 88.65 -4.60
C ALA A 701 -82.36 87.92 -4.28
N LYS A 702 -82.56 87.54 -3.00
CA LYS A 702 -83.79 86.89 -2.51
C LYS A 702 -84.22 85.62 -3.28
N LYS A 703 -83.32 84.90 -3.96
CA LYS A 703 -83.63 83.69 -4.73
C LYS A 703 -83.03 82.43 -4.08
N LYS A 704 -83.78 81.32 -4.12
CA LYS A 704 -83.33 79.99 -3.64
C LYS A 704 -82.42 79.34 -4.68
N TYR A 705 -81.27 78.86 -4.24
CA TYR A 705 -80.30 78.12 -5.05
C TYR A 705 -80.07 76.73 -4.47
N TYR A 706 -79.93 75.73 -5.34
CA TYR A 706 -79.51 74.36 -5.04
C TYR A 706 -78.06 74.19 -5.47
N ILE A 707 -77.25 73.54 -4.64
CA ILE A 707 -75.80 73.40 -4.81
C ILE A 707 -75.38 71.95 -4.56
N ARG A 708 -74.45 71.45 -5.38
CA ARG A 708 -73.74 70.18 -5.20
C ARG A 708 -72.28 70.30 -5.61
N VAL A 709 -71.41 69.43 -5.11
CA VAL A 709 -69.97 69.42 -5.42
C VAL A 709 -69.49 68.00 -5.76
N ARG A 710 -68.52 67.85 -6.66
CA ARG A 710 -67.83 66.59 -6.97
C ARG A 710 -66.32 66.82 -7.10
N THR A 711 -65.52 65.76 -7.00
CA THR A 711 -64.07 65.85 -7.21
C THR A 711 -63.72 65.68 -8.69
N ILE A 712 -62.59 66.25 -9.09
CA ILE A 712 -62.02 66.19 -10.44
C ILE A 712 -60.64 65.55 -10.32
N LEU A 713 -60.37 64.48 -11.04
CA LEU A 713 -59.08 63.83 -11.16
C LEU A 713 -58.59 63.94 -12.61
N LYS A 714 -57.30 64.19 -12.82
CA LYS A 714 -56.70 64.20 -14.17
C LYS A 714 -55.51 63.25 -14.18
N ILE A 715 -55.58 62.23 -15.02
CA ILE A 715 -54.51 61.24 -15.24
C ILE A 715 -54.26 61.22 -16.75
N ASN A 716 -53.01 61.43 -17.17
CA ASN A 716 -52.57 61.37 -18.57
C ASN A 716 -53.49 62.13 -19.54
N GLY A 717 -53.79 63.40 -19.24
CA GLY A 717 -54.64 64.24 -20.10
C GLY A 717 -56.15 64.04 -19.95
N LYS A 718 -56.61 62.85 -19.54
CA LYS A 718 -58.05 62.53 -19.36
C LYS A 718 -58.58 62.95 -17.99
N THR A 719 -59.83 63.43 -17.96
CA THR A 719 -60.49 63.91 -16.73
C THR A 719 -61.53 62.93 -16.24
N TYR A 720 -61.43 62.54 -14.98
CA TYR A 720 -62.32 61.62 -14.28
C TYR A 720 -63.05 62.38 -13.16
N TYR A 721 -64.30 62.01 -12.91
CA TYR A 721 -65.14 62.69 -11.93
C TYR A 721 -65.68 61.69 -10.90
N SER A 722 -65.81 62.13 -9.65
CA SER A 722 -66.58 61.36 -8.68
C SER A 722 -68.09 61.51 -8.92
N LYS A 723 -68.88 60.69 -8.22
CA LYS A 723 -70.30 60.97 -7.99
C LYS A 723 -70.47 62.36 -7.33
N TRP A 724 -71.61 62.98 -7.58
CA TRP A 724 -71.97 64.27 -6.95
C TRP A 724 -72.32 64.10 -5.47
N SER A 725 -72.04 65.14 -4.66
CA SER A 725 -72.50 65.22 -3.27
C SER A 725 -74.03 65.31 -3.18
N LYS A 726 -74.56 65.05 -1.99
CA LYS A 726 -75.95 65.42 -1.64
C LYS A 726 -76.18 66.93 -1.89
N ILE A 727 -77.38 67.27 -2.34
CA ILE A 727 -77.79 68.64 -2.69
C ILE A 727 -78.11 69.42 -1.42
N LYS A 728 -77.60 70.65 -1.30
CA LYS A 728 -78.06 71.62 -0.29
C LYS A 728 -78.72 72.83 -0.96
N SER A 729 -79.60 73.52 -0.25
CA SER A 729 -80.25 74.73 -0.77
C SER A 729 -80.15 75.90 0.20
N VAL A 730 -80.12 77.12 -0.33
CA VAL A 730 -80.10 78.36 0.47
C VAL A 730 -80.74 79.51 -0.32
N LYS A 731 -81.37 80.46 0.37
CA LYS A 731 -81.93 81.69 -0.23
C LYS A 731 -80.96 82.85 0.00
N THR A 732 -80.57 83.55 -1.08
CA THR A 732 -79.68 84.71 -1.01
C THR A 732 -80.32 85.88 -0.25
N LYS A 733 -79.50 86.69 0.44
CA LYS A 733 -79.94 87.92 1.10
C LYS A 733 -80.07 89.06 0.09
#